data_AF-A0A344TEK5-F1
#
_entry.id   AF-A0A344TEK5-F1
#
_cell.length_a   1.000
_cell.length_b   1.000
_cell.length_c   1.000
_cell.angle_alpha   90.00
_cell.angle_beta   90.00
_cell.angle_gamma   90.00
#
_symmetry.space_group_name_H-M   'P 1'
#
loop_
_entity.id
_entity.type
_entity.pdbx_description
1 polymer ?
#
loop_
_entity_poly.entity_id
_entity_poly.type
_entity_poly.pdbx_seq_one_letter_code
_entity_poly.pdbx_strand_id
1 'polypeptide(L)'
;MKYRFWGFIGVFISIWGCKTSKPAPQAPPEPVILSIGDRKFTTDEFFQSFTKNQFSDDTSKSTNIREYLQLYTNLKLKVIAAQSAGKDTTAEFREEMASFRKQLAQPYLYDKVFVENLVAEAYERLKQEVSASHILFPVSPDASPEDTLSAYRAAIALRSRIIQQEITFEDAATRFSKDALSSPKGGNLGYFTVFQTVYPFENAAYSAPIGKITDPVRTGAGYHLIKVNDRRSSRGKVQVAHILVRISSNATSEGKAAAKAKIEKAHSLLQQEAWEVVCRDYSDEPTTKDNGGILHEFGTGAMTPAFEEVAFSLKRVGDISPPFLSNYGWHIVKLINRKPIESFTELAPQLRQKVTTDSRGELIREALITKLRASSKMTEIAPIKAAAMAQLDTSLLRGKWKFKTPLNASIENKTLVQIENQPYSVNHFFEYVYNRQQPTPAGTSLPLLAERYFRQFVNQKLVETEEANLEKKYPEFRALMTEMRDGVLYTQAMEANVLERSLTDSLGQKQYWEQNKANYRYPERAFATLAVSESDSLLKRAHEALASKPYQLRRKGTDLLFPSKSTVLSVKHREALFEVALTLLNNENYSVEVSAYGDADEPDSVSTMRLHNAIKALTNNSVSLTRIIEKDYGKFKPVANASRNRRVSFQYFSTSKKDLEKALNALKLGNILITEGAFAKGANRFVDAARWEVGEQLVSVNKEKVWVSIAKIEPARLKTFTEARGAVINDYQKQLERNWLMQLRQKFAVQINEEELRNLAK
;
A
#
# COMPACT_ATOMS: atom_id res chain seq x y z
N MET A 1 -53.94 -3.37 43.03
CA MET A 1 -54.96 -4.31 42.50
C MET A 1 -54.25 -5.34 41.65
N LYS A 2 -54.23 -6.66 41.85
CA LYS A 2 -54.76 -7.64 42.83
C LYS A 2 -53.63 -8.70 42.94
N TYR A 3 -53.05 -8.97 44.13
CA TYR A 3 -53.28 -10.17 44.98
C TYR A 3 -53.11 -11.51 44.22
N ARG A 4 -52.34 -12.56 44.61
CA ARG A 4 -51.85 -13.13 45.89
C ARG A 4 -50.79 -14.21 45.52
N PHE A 5 -49.69 -14.44 46.24
CA PHE A 5 -49.48 -15.04 47.57
C PHE A 5 -49.62 -16.59 47.64
N TRP A 6 -48.59 -17.21 48.27
CA TRP A 6 -48.42 -18.62 48.74
C TRP A 6 -48.05 -19.71 47.72
N GLY A 7 -47.18 -20.68 48.02
CA GLY A 7 -46.47 -20.99 49.27
C GLY A 7 -45.82 -22.39 49.22
N PHE A 8 -44.81 -22.56 50.05
CA PHE A 8 -44.44 -23.78 50.80
C PHE A 8 -44.02 -25.09 50.10
N ILE A 9 -42.77 -25.47 50.42
CA ILE A 9 -42.30 -26.75 50.99
C ILE A 9 -42.58 -28.05 50.21
N GLY A 10 -41.51 -28.83 50.03
CA GLY A 10 -41.64 -30.29 50.06
C GLY A 10 -40.58 -31.05 49.30
N VAL A 11 -39.52 -31.43 50.01
CA VAL A 11 -38.56 -32.47 49.61
C VAL A 11 -39.33 -33.76 49.30
N PHE A 12 -39.17 -34.29 48.08
CA PHE A 12 -39.45 -35.68 47.76
C PHE A 12 -38.22 -36.29 47.12
N ILE A 13 -37.46 -37.03 47.93
CA ILE A 13 -36.54 -38.05 47.47
C ILE A 13 -37.42 -39.16 46.87
N SER A 14 -37.34 -39.37 45.56
CA SER A 14 -37.85 -40.57 44.93
C SER A 14 -36.85 -41.07 43.88
N ILE A 15 -36.38 -42.29 44.15
CA ILE A 15 -35.41 -43.08 43.39
C ILE A 15 -36.12 -43.61 42.14
N TRP A 16 -35.76 -43.12 40.95
CA TRP A 16 -36.11 -43.72 39.65
C TRP A 16 -34.84 -43.65 38.80
N GLY A 17 -34.16 -44.76 38.51
CA GLY A 17 -34.61 -45.79 37.59
C GLY A 17 -34.10 -45.42 36.19
N CYS A 18 -33.06 -46.11 35.70
CA CYS A 18 -32.49 -45.93 34.37
C CYS A 18 -33.58 -45.96 33.30
N LYS A 19 -33.91 -44.80 32.73
CA LYS A 19 -34.55 -44.70 31.42
C LYS A 19 -33.46 -44.31 30.43
N THR A 20 -33.18 -45.23 29.51
CA THR A 20 -32.43 -44.96 28.29
C THR A 20 -33.11 -43.81 27.56
N SER A 21 -32.46 -42.64 27.55
CA SER A 21 -32.93 -41.49 26.77
C SER A 21 -32.88 -41.86 25.29
N LYS A 22 -34.04 -41.82 24.61
CA LYS A 22 -34.09 -41.86 23.14
C LYS A 22 -33.13 -40.78 22.59
N PRO A 23 -32.31 -41.08 21.57
CA PRO A 23 -31.51 -40.07 20.90
C PRO A 23 -32.41 -38.96 20.38
N ALA A 24 -31.95 -37.71 20.51
CA ALA A 24 -32.66 -36.55 19.99
C ALA A 24 -32.99 -36.75 18.51
N PRO A 25 -34.19 -36.34 18.03
CA PRO A 25 -34.55 -36.45 16.63
C PRO A 25 -33.51 -35.67 15.79
N GLN A 26 -32.89 -36.37 14.83
CA GLN A 26 -32.09 -35.73 13.79
C GLN A 26 -32.94 -34.66 13.12
N ALA A 27 -32.38 -33.45 12.98
CA ALA A 27 -32.98 -32.42 12.13
C ALA A 27 -33.28 -33.04 10.75
N PRO A 28 -34.42 -32.72 10.12
CA PRO A 28 -34.74 -33.24 8.80
C PRO A 28 -33.60 -32.90 7.82
N PRO A 29 -33.23 -33.82 6.91
CA PRO A 29 -32.15 -33.57 5.98
C PRO A 29 -32.46 -32.33 5.13
N GLU A 30 -31.51 -31.41 5.06
CA GLU A 30 -31.62 -30.21 4.23
C GLU A 30 -31.85 -30.60 2.76
N PRO A 31 -32.74 -29.92 2.03
CA PRO A 31 -33.04 -30.24 0.63
C PRO A 31 -31.77 -30.10 -0.23
N VAL A 32 -31.60 -31.02 -1.18
CA VAL A 32 -30.41 -31.12 -2.05
C VAL A 32 -30.80 -30.77 -3.48
N ILE A 33 -30.13 -29.77 -4.05
CA ILE A 33 -30.36 -29.34 -5.44
C ILE A 33 -29.40 -30.01 -6.43
N LEU A 34 -28.18 -30.31 -6.00
CA LEU A 34 -27.12 -30.86 -6.85
C LEU A 34 -26.36 -31.96 -6.10
N SER A 35 -26.13 -33.08 -6.77
CA SER A 35 -25.22 -34.13 -6.32
C SER A 35 -24.15 -34.39 -7.39
N ILE A 36 -22.89 -34.51 -6.97
CA ILE A 36 -21.75 -34.84 -7.81
C ILE A 36 -20.98 -35.99 -7.16
N GLY A 37 -21.13 -37.20 -7.67
CA GLY A 37 -20.66 -38.41 -6.99
C GLY A 37 -21.29 -38.53 -5.59
N ASP A 38 -20.46 -38.69 -4.56
CA ASP A 38 -20.90 -38.78 -3.16
C ASP A 38 -21.12 -37.40 -2.50
N ARG A 39 -20.77 -36.30 -3.19
CA ARG A 39 -20.93 -34.94 -2.66
C ARG A 39 -22.33 -34.42 -2.96
N LYS A 40 -22.99 -33.88 -1.94
CA LYS A 40 -24.32 -33.27 -2.02
C LYS A 40 -24.21 -31.77 -1.69
N PHE A 41 -24.89 -30.95 -2.47
CA PHE A 41 -24.97 -29.50 -2.30
C PHE A 41 -26.43 -29.11 -2.05
N THR A 42 -26.66 -28.37 -0.97
CA THR A 42 -28.02 -28.06 -0.51
C THR A 42 -28.64 -26.94 -1.34
N THR A 43 -29.98 -26.91 -1.38
CA THR A 43 -30.75 -25.85 -2.05
C THR A 43 -30.38 -24.47 -1.48
N ASP A 44 -30.19 -24.37 -0.17
CA ASP A 44 -29.81 -23.13 0.52
C ASP A 44 -28.41 -22.64 0.16
N GLU A 45 -27.40 -23.52 0.11
CA GLU A 45 -26.03 -23.16 -0.30
C GLU A 45 -26.03 -22.57 -1.72
N PHE A 46 -26.74 -23.24 -2.63
CA PHE A 46 -26.87 -22.77 -4.01
C PHE A 46 -27.58 -21.42 -4.09
N PHE A 47 -28.70 -21.26 -3.39
CA PHE A 47 -29.50 -20.03 -3.45
C PHE A 47 -28.74 -18.82 -2.86
N GLN A 48 -27.98 -19.00 -1.79
CA GLN A 48 -27.08 -17.97 -1.25
C GLN A 48 -26.00 -17.57 -2.28
N SER A 49 -25.41 -18.55 -2.97
CA SER A 49 -24.42 -18.29 -4.02
C SER A 49 -25.02 -17.53 -5.22
N PHE A 50 -26.24 -17.91 -5.63
CA PHE A 50 -26.98 -17.28 -6.72
C PHE A 50 -27.30 -15.81 -6.41
N THR A 51 -27.91 -15.55 -5.26
CA THR A 51 -28.31 -14.19 -4.85
C THR A 51 -27.10 -13.26 -4.73
N LYS A 52 -25.98 -13.73 -4.15
CA LYS A 52 -24.73 -12.94 -4.07
C LYS A 52 -24.20 -12.52 -5.44
N ASN A 53 -24.32 -13.38 -6.45
CA ASN A 53 -23.81 -13.11 -7.81
C ASN A 53 -24.81 -12.36 -8.70
N GLN A 54 -26.09 -12.30 -8.33
CA GLN A 54 -27.11 -11.58 -9.09
C GLN A 54 -27.04 -10.06 -8.91
N PHE A 55 -26.51 -9.59 -7.78
CA PHE A 55 -26.41 -8.17 -7.41
C PHE A 55 -24.98 -7.61 -7.50
N SER A 56 -24.07 -8.27 -8.23
CA SER A 56 -22.73 -7.72 -8.47
C SER A 56 -22.78 -6.65 -9.57
N ASP A 57 -22.19 -5.48 -9.31
CA ASP A 57 -22.22 -4.29 -10.19
C ASP A 57 -21.63 -4.52 -11.60
N ASP A 58 -20.94 -5.65 -11.82
CA ASP A 58 -20.16 -5.95 -13.03
C ASP A 58 -20.95 -6.67 -14.15
N THR A 59 -22.23 -7.02 -13.95
CA THR A 59 -23.02 -7.72 -15.00
C THR A 59 -24.25 -6.94 -15.45
N SER A 60 -24.26 -6.51 -16.72
CA SER A 60 -25.40 -5.84 -17.38
C SER A 60 -26.56 -6.78 -17.76
N LYS A 61 -26.53 -8.05 -17.32
CA LYS A 61 -27.57 -9.05 -17.55
C LYS A 61 -27.73 -9.94 -16.32
N SER A 62 -28.96 -10.02 -15.77
CA SER A 62 -29.31 -11.00 -14.75
C SER A 62 -29.26 -12.41 -15.35
N THR A 63 -28.32 -13.24 -14.90
CA THR A 63 -28.29 -14.67 -15.25
C THR A 63 -29.50 -15.36 -14.63
N ASN A 64 -30.28 -16.13 -15.39
CA ASN A 64 -31.40 -16.86 -14.80
C ASN A 64 -30.91 -18.04 -13.94
N ILE A 65 -31.76 -18.54 -13.05
CA ILE A 65 -31.37 -19.55 -12.07
C ILE A 65 -30.88 -20.86 -12.69
N ARG A 66 -31.42 -21.26 -13.87
CA ARG A 66 -30.98 -22.47 -14.57
C ARG A 66 -29.59 -22.32 -15.17
N GLU A 67 -29.32 -21.19 -15.81
CA GLU A 67 -28.01 -20.86 -16.36
C GLU A 67 -26.97 -20.79 -15.24
N TYR A 68 -27.32 -20.16 -14.12
CA TYR A 68 -26.45 -20.10 -12.95
C TYR A 68 -26.19 -21.49 -12.34
N LEU A 69 -27.20 -22.36 -12.26
CA LEU A 69 -27.00 -23.74 -11.81
C LEU A 69 -25.99 -24.49 -12.68
N GLN A 70 -25.98 -24.25 -13.98
CA GLN A 70 -24.99 -24.85 -14.87
C GLN A 70 -23.57 -24.34 -14.59
N LEU A 71 -23.41 -23.03 -14.36
CA LEU A 71 -22.13 -22.43 -13.97
C LEU A 71 -21.65 -22.96 -12.62
N TYR A 72 -22.52 -23.00 -11.62
CA TYR A 72 -22.27 -23.55 -10.29
C TYR A 72 -21.87 -25.02 -10.37
N THR A 73 -22.58 -25.83 -11.16
CA THR A 73 -22.25 -27.25 -11.39
C THR A 73 -20.86 -27.40 -12.00
N ASN A 74 -20.52 -26.60 -13.01
CA ASN A 74 -19.20 -26.64 -13.65
C ASN A 74 -18.09 -26.22 -12.67
N LEU A 75 -18.32 -25.20 -11.84
CA LEU A 75 -17.38 -24.79 -10.79
C LEU A 75 -17.16 -25.94 -9.80
N LYS A 76 -18.23 -26.51 -9.24
CA LYS A 76 -18.13 -27.60 -8.26
C LYS A 76 -17.47 -28.85 -8.83
N LEU A 77 -17.71 -29.19 -10.11
CA LEU A 77 -17.00 -30.28 -10.79
C LEU A 77 -15.48 -30.05 -10.79
N LYS A 78 -15.02 -28.85 -11.11
CA LYS A 78 -13.59 -28.51 -11.15
C LYS A 78 -12.97 -28.52 -9.74
N VAL A 79 -13.69 -28.01 -8.75
CA VAL A 79 -13.25 -28.06 -7.34
C VAL A 79 -13.12 -29.51 -6.86
N ILE A 80 -14.12 -30.36 -7.12
CA ILE A 80 -14.06 -31.79 -6.76
C ILE A 80 -12.91 -32.48 -7.49
N ALA A 81 -12.64 -32.13 -8.75
CA ALA A 81 -11.48 -32.65 -9.48
C ALA A 81 -10.16 -32.29 -8.78
N ALA A 82 -10.01 -31.03 -8.35
CA ALA A 82 -8.84 -30.56 -7.59
C ALA A 82 -8.66 -31.33 -6.28
N GLN A 83 -9.75 -31.52 -5.52
CA GLN A 83 -9.74 -32.30 -4.27
C GLN A 83 -9.37 -33.75 -4.52
N SER A 84 -9.92 -34.37 -5.58
CA SER A 84 -9.59 -35.75 -5.95
C SER A 84 -8.11 -35.92 -6.35
N ALA A 85 -7.45 -34.84 -6.75
CA ALA A 85 -6.02 -34.78 -7.05
C ALA A 85 -5.17 -34.39 -5.83
N GLY A 86 -5.75 -34.28 -4.64
CA GLY A 86 -5.07 -33.97 -3.39
C GLY A 86 -4.64 -32.51 -3.23
N LYS A 87 -5.14 -31.60 -4.08
CA LYS A 87 -4.74 -30.17 -4.06
C LYS A 87 -5.13 -29.47 -2.77
N ASP A 88 -6.16 -29.95 -2.09
CA ASP A 88 -6.61 -29.45 -0.78
C ASP A 88 -5.81 -29.99 0.41
N THR A 89 -4.78 -30.80 0.17
CA THR A 89 -3.94 -31.41 1.22
C THR A 89 -2.48 -30.94 1.20
N THR A 90 -2.10 -30.11 0.21
CA THR A 90 -0.72 -29.61 0.09
C THR A 90 -0.37 -28.65 1.23
N ALA A 91 0.93 -28.44 1.46
CA ALA A 91 1.38 -27.49 2.47
C ALA A 91 0.96 -26.06 2.11
N GLU A 92 1.15 -25.68 0.86
CA GLU A 92 0.84 -24.35 0.32
C GLU A 92 -0.66 -24.04 0.48
N PHE A 93 -1.53 -24.99 0.13
CA PHE A 93 -2.97 -24.81 0.29
C PHE A 93 -3.37 -24.65 1.77
N ARG A 94 -2.80 -25.46 2.67
CA ARG A 94 -3.10 -25.38 4.10
C ARG A 94 -2.64 -24.05 4.70
N GLU A 95 -1.47 -23.56 4.30
CA GLU A 95 -0.95 -22.25 4.73
C GLU A 95 -1.82 -21.10 4.22
N GLU A 96 -2.21 -21.13 2.94
CA GLU A 96 -3.12 -20.15 2.34
C GLU A 96 -4.47 -20.11 3.07
N MET A 97 -5.08 -21.27 3.30
CA MET A 97 -6.34 -21.38 4.05
C MET A 97 -6.21 -20.94 5.51
N ALA A 98 -5.08 -21.21 6.16
CA ALA A 98 -4.81 -20.74 7.52
C ALA A 98 -4.69 -19.20 7.57
N SER A 99 -4.07 -18.58 6.55
CA SER A 99 -4.00 -17.13 6.41
C SER A 99 -5.38 -16.51 6.24
N PHE A 100 -6.21 -17.03 5.33
CA PHE A 100 -7.59 -16.56 5.16
C PHE A 100 -8.40 -16.71 6.46
N ARG A 101 -8.31 -17.86 7.11
CA ARG A 101 -9.00 -18.10 8.39
C ARG A 101 -8.64 -17.02 9.41
N LYS A 102 -7.35 -16.74 9.58
CA LYS A 102 -6.87 -15.76 10.57
C LYS A 102 -7.41 -14.35 10.30
N GLN A 103 -7.45 -13.94 9.03
CA GLN A 103 -7.97 -12.62 8.64
C GLN A 103 -9.48 -12.52 8.83
N LEU A 104 -10.20 -13.56 8.42
CA LEU A 104 -11.67 -13.59 8.45
C LEU A 104 -12.24 -13.87 9.83
N ALA A 105 -11.46 -14.45 10.75
CA ALA A 105 -11.90 -14.78 12.11
C ALA A 105 -12.07 -13.54 13.00
N GLN A 106 -11.31 -12.47 12.74
CA GLN A 106 -11.22 -11.29 13.63
C GLN A 106 -12.60 -10.70 14.03
N PRO A 107 -13.56 -10.50 13.09
CA PRO A 107 -14.88 -9.95 13.44
C PRO A 107 -15.73 -10.88 14.31
N TYR A 108 -15.43 -12.18 14.32
CA TYR A 108 -16.15 -13.19 15.11
C TYR A 108 -15.53 -13.42 16.48
N LEU A 109 -14.26 -13.04 16.65
CA LEU A 109 -13.57 -13.13 17.94
C LEU A 109 -13.87 -11.92 18.81
N TYR A 110 -13.80 -10.71 18.27
CA TYR A 110 -13.94 -9.50 19.09
C TYR A 110 -15.38 -9.02 19.22
N ASP A 111 -15.68 -8.38 20.35
CA ASP A 111 -16.93 -7.66 20.53
C ASP A 111 -16.91 -6.41 19.64
N LYS A 112 -17.65 -6.48 18.53
CA LYS A 112 -17.76 -5.38 17.57
C LYS A 112 -18.23 -4.08 18.22
N VAL A 113 -19.21 -4.13 19.13
CA VAL A 113 -19.74 -2.93 19.79
C VAL A 113 -18.68 -2.29 20.67
N PHE A 114 -17.92 -3.11 21.41
CA PHE A 114 -16.82 -2.61 22.23
C PHE A 114 -15.73 -1.95 21.39
N VAL A 115 -15.36 -2.54 20.25
CA VAL A 115 -14.39 -1.95 19.32
C VAL A 115 -14.90 -0.63 18.75
N GLU A 116 -16.15 -0.57 18.28
CA GLU A 116 -16.73 0.67 17.74
C GLU A 116 -16.81 1.79 18.78
N ASN A 117 -17.07 1.47 20.05
CA ASN A 117 -17.04 2.46 21.12
C ASN A 117 -15.65 3.08 21.32
N LEU A 118 -14.59 2.26 21.26
CA LEU A 118 -13.22 2.76 21.33
C LEU A 118 -12.84 3.59 20.09
N VAL A 119 -13.35 3.23 18.91
CA VAL A 119 -13.17 4.00 17.67
C VAL A 119 -13.86 5.37 17.77
N ALA A 120 -15.10 5.41 18.25
CA ALA A 120 -15.86 6.65 18.45
C ALA A 120 -15.17 7.54 19.49
N GLU A 121 -14.75 6.98 20.63
CA GLU A 121 -13.99 7.70 21.64
C GLU A 121 -12.70 8.29 21.07
N ALA A 122 -11.92 7.49 20.33
CA ALA A 122 -10.69 7.96 19.71
C ALA A 122 -10.94 9.10 18.72
N TYR A 123 -12.03 9.04 17.94
CA TYR A 123 -12.41 10.13 17.05
C TYR A 123 -12.80 11.41 17.81
N GLU A 124 -13.58 11.29 18.89
CA GLU A 124 -13.90 12.46 19.72
C GLU A 124 -12.64 13.08 20.35
N ARG A 125 -11.69 12.24 20.78
CA ARG A 125 -10.40 12.72 21.30
C ARG A 125 -9.53 13.37 20.21
N LEU A 126 -9.59 12.93 18.96
CA LEU A 126 -8.88 13.59 17.84
C LEU A 126 -9.26 15.07 17.69
N LYS A 127 -10.49 15.46 18.06
CA LYS A 127 -10.99 16.84 17.97
C LYS A 127 -10.33 17.79 18.96
N GLN A 128 -9.58 17.28 19.92
CA GLN A 128 -8.94 18.06 20.97
C GLN A 128 -7.47 17.67 21.12
N GLU A 129 -6.66 18.61 21.55
CA GLU A 129 -5.27 18.40 21.94
C GLU A 129 -5.13 18.73 23.42
N VAL A 130 -4.39 17.90 24.14
CA VAL A 130 -4.18 18.04 25.59
C VAL A 130 -2.71 18.33 25.84
N SER A 131 -2.43 19.35 26.65
CA SER A 131 -1.09 19.52 27.22
C SER A 131 -1.06 18.99 28.64
N ALA A 132 -0.05 18.19 28.98
CA ALA A 132 0.12 17.66 30.33
C ALA A 132 1.59 17.58 30.74
N SER A 133 1.79 17.59 32.06
CA SER A 133 3.05 17.25 32.71
C SER A 133 2.89 15.96 33.51
N HIS A 134 3.95 15.16 33.64
CA HIS A 134 3.90 13.90 34.38
C HIS A 134 5.11 13.60 35.25
N ILE A 135 4.90 12.72 36.23
CA ILE A 135 5.94 12.15 37.11
C ILE A 135 5.83 10.62 37.04
N LEU A 136 6.91 9.96 36.61
CA LEU A 136 6.99 8.51 36.50
C LEU A 136 7.67 7.89 37.72
N PHE A 137 6.97 6.97 38.36
CA PHE A 137 7.48 6.02 39.36
C PHE A 137 7.58 4.64 38.68
N PRO A 138 8.79 4.20 38.30
CA PRO A 138 8.95 3.03 37.46
C PRO A 138 8.65 1.76 38.26
N VAL A 139 7.80 0.89 37.69
CA VAL A 139 7.44 -0.40 38.28
C VAL A 139 7.22 -1.40 37.16
N SER A 140 7.92 -2.53 37.21
CA SER A 140 7.71 -3.63 36.26
C SER A 140 6.24 -4.11 36.31
N PRO A 141 5.61 -4.47 35.18
CA PRO A 141 4.28 -5.10 35.16
C PRO A 141 4.19 -6.33 36.07
N ASP A 142 5.31 -7.05 36.24
CA ASP A 142 5.44 -8.26 37.05
C ASP A 142 6.27 -8.02 38.31
N ALA A 143 6.29 -6.79 38.82
CA ALA A 143 6.88 -6.47 40.11
C ALA A 143 6.08 -7.15 41.23
N SER A 144 6.75 -7.43 42.36
CA SER A 144 6.09 -8.02 43.52
C SER A 144 4.94 -7.10 44.02
N PRO A 145 3.93 -7.65 44.72
CA PRO A 145 2.89 -6.83 45.35
C PRO A 145 3.47 -5.78 46.31
N GLU A 146 4.58 -6.10 46.99
CA GLU A 146 5.29 -5.19 47.88
C GLU A 146 5.91 -4.01 47.12
N ASP A 147 6.65 -4.27 46.04
CA ASP A 147 7.28 -3.23 45.21
C ASP A 147 6.22 -2.33 44.57
N THR A 148 5.16 -2.94 44.05
CA THR A 148 4.02 -2.23 43.47
C THR A 148 3.35 -1.32 44.50
N LEU A 149 3.12 -1.83 45.72
CA LEU A 149 2.51 -1.05 46.81
C LEU A 149 3.44 0.08 47.29
N SER A 150 4.74 -0.18 47.37
CA SER A 150 5.75 0.81 47.75
C SER A 150 5.77 1.99 46.79
N ALA A 151 5.83 1.72 45.48
CA ALA A 151 5.79 2.76 44.46
C ALA A 151 4.45 3.53 44.44
N TYR A 152 3.32 2.84 44.64
CA TYR A 152 2.02 3.49 44.77
C TYR A 152 1.97 4.44 45.97
N ARG A 153 2.45 4.00 47.14
CA ARG A 153 2.52 4.83 48.35
C ARG A 153 3.44 6.04 48.16
N ALA A 154 4.57 5.86 47.48
CA ALA A 154 5.47 6.96 47.13
C ALA A 154 4.78 8.00 46.22
N ALA A 155 4.03 7.54 45.22
CA ALA A 155 3.26 8.42 44.33
C ALA A 155 2.16 9.18 45.09
N ILE A 156 1.42 8.52 45.99
CA ILE A 156 0.40 9.16 46.83
C ILE A 156 1.02 10.20 47.77
N ALA A 157 2.14 9.86 48.42
CA ALA A 157 2.83 10.77 49.32
C ALA A 157 3.32 12.01 48.57
N LEU A 158 3.97 11.85 47.41
CA LEU A 158 4.44 12.99 46.61
C LEU A 158 3.28 13.85 46.11
N ARG A 159 2.20 13.22 45.63
CA ARG A 159 0.97 13.93 45.23
C ARG A 159 0.43 14.79 46.35
N SER A 160 0.38 14.26 47.57
CA SER A 160 -0.14 14.99 48.74
C SER A 160 0.69 16.23 49.05
N ARG A 161 2.02 16.13 48.98
CA ARG A 161 2.94 17.27 49.16
C ARG A 161 2.75 18.35 48.10
N ILE A 162 2.51 17.96 46.85
CA ILE A 162 2.22 18.91 45.76
C ILE A 162 0.88 19.62 46.00
N ILE A 163 -0.17 18.89 46.41
CA ILE A 163 -1.49 19.48 46.69
C ILE A 163 -1.44 20.44 47.89
N GLN A 164 -0.65 20.10 48.91
CA GLN A 164 -0.39 20.95 50.08
C GLN A 164 0.57 22.11 49.80
N GLN A 165 1.00 22.27 48.54
CA GLN A 165 1.90 23.33 48.08
C GLN A 165 3.29 23.33 48.77
N GLU A 166 3.71 22.19 49.35
CA GLU A 166 5.05 22.04 49.93
C GLU A 166 6.16 21.98 48.85
N ILE A 167 5.79 21.57 47.64
CA ILE A 167 6.67 21.52 46.46
C ILE A 167 5.82 21.73 45.21
N THR A 168 6.35 22.44 44.21
CA THR A 168 5.67 22.58 42.92
C THR A 168 5.67 21.26 42.15
N PHE A 169 4.75 21.10 41.20
CA PHE A 169 4.71 19.89 40.37
C PHE A 169 6.00 19.75 39.54
N GLU A 170 6.47 20.87 39.02
CA GLU A 170 7.63 20.99 38.15
C GLU A 170 8.93 20.65 38.91
N ASP A 171 9.08 21.13 40.15
CA ASP A 171 10.19 20.75 41.03
C ASP A 171 10.13 19.26 41.40
N ALA A 172 8.93 18.76 41.71
CA ALA A 172 8.73 17.35 42.03
C ALA A 172 9.09 16.45 40.84
N ALA A 173 8.69 16.82 39.63
CA ALA A 173 9.02 16.10 38.41
C ALA A 173 10.53 16.12 38.12
N THR A 174 11.18 17.26 38.30
CA THR A 174 12.63 17.41 38.09
C THR A 174 13.45 16.58 39.08
N ARG A 175 12.98 16.47 40.34
CA ARG A 175 13.72 15.77 41.40
C ARG A 175 13.41 14.28 41.48
N PHE A 176 12.16 13.88 41.25
CA PHE A 176 11.70 12.52 41.60
C PHE A 176 11.26 11.68 40.40
N SER A 177 10.87 12.29 39.27
CA SER A 177 10.46 11.52 38.09
C SER A 177 11.63 10.70 37.54
N LYS A 178 11.36 9.46 37.12
CA LYS A 178 12.33 8.62 36.42
C LYS A 178 12.16 8.63 34.91
N ASP A 179 11.31 9.50 34.38
CA ASP A 179 11.26 9.76 32.95
C ASP A 179 12.34 10.75 32.54
N ALA A 180 13.41 10.25 31.91
CA ALA A 180 14.58 11.03 31.53
C ALA A 180 14.28 12.15 30.50
N LEU A 181 13.22 12.01 29.70
CA LEU A 181 12.91 12.95 28.62
C LEU A 181 12.17 14.20 29.12
N SER A 182 11.23 14.02 30.04
CA SER A 182 10.40 15.13 30.56
C SER A 182 10.86 15.65 31.93
N SER A 183 11.55 14.84 32.74
CA SER A 183 11.98 15.25 34.09
C SER A 183 12.77 16.57 34.09
N PRO A 184 13.78 16.79 33.22
CA PRO A 184 14.50 18.07 33.16
C PRO A 184 13.65 19.28 32.75
N LYS A 185 12.43 19.05 32.24
CA LYS A 185 11.48 20.06 31.79
C LYS A 185 10.28 20.18 32.74
N GLY A 186 10.45 19.81 34.02
CA GLY A 186 9.37 19.81 35.00
C GLY A 186 8.25 18.81 34.67
N GLY A 187 8.58 17.73 33.96
CA GLY A 187 7.63 16.71 33.54
C GLY A 187 6.81 17.08 32.30
N ASN A 188 7.04 18.25 31.70
CA ASN A 188 6.21 18.76 30.60
C ASN A 188 6.35 17.92 29.31
N LEU A 189 5.23 17.40 28.82
CA LEU A 189 5.14 16.64 27.57
C LEU A 189 4.78 17.49 26.35
N GLY A 190 4.41 18.76 26.55
CA GLY A 190 3.83 19.58 25.49
C GLY A 190 2.39 19.17 25.19
N TYR A 191 1.88 19.55 24.01
CA TYR A 191 0.57 19.10 23.53
C TYR A 191 0.69 17.76 22.82
N PHE A 192 -0.29 16.89 23.04
CA PHE A 192 -0.43 15.63 22.34
C PHE A 192 -1.90 15.36 21.99
N THR A 193 -2.09 14.47 21.01
CA THR A 193 -3.39 13.95 20.60
C THR A 193 -3.50 12.45 20.91
N VAL A 194 -4.66 11.86 20.63
CA VAL A 194 -4.93 10.43 20.81
C VAL A 194 -3.87 9.55 20.09
N PHE A 195 -3.56 8.39 20.67
CA PHE A 195 -2.55 7.42 20.21
C PHE A 195 -1.09 7.84 20.40
N GLN A 196 -0.80 9.00 20.96
CA GLN A 196 0.59 9.43 21.25
C GLN A 196 1.07 9.01 22.64
N THR A 197 0.16 8.54 23.49
CA THR A 197 0.48 7.94 24.80
C THR A 197 -0.29 6.63 24.96
N VAL A 198 0.10 5.81 25.93
CA VAL A 198 -0.64 4.57 26.25
C VAL A 198 -2.02 4.91 26.81
N TYR A 199 -3.01 4.10 26.48
CA TYR A 199 -4.42 4.37 26.74
C TYR A 199 -4.76 4.69 28.21
N PRO A 200 -4.20 4.02 29.24
CA PRO A 200 -4.50 4.41 30.62
C PRO A 200 -4.01 5.82 30.96
N PHE A 201 -2.84 6.21 30.44
CA PHE A 201 -2.31 7.58 30.59
C PHE A 201 -3.17 8.56 29.82
N GLU A 202 -3.47 8.27 28.56
CA GLU A 202 -4.30 9.09 27.69
C GLU A 202 -5.68 9.31 28.32
N ASN A 203 -6.33 8.25 28.78
CA ASN A 203 -7.65 8.31 29.41
C ASN A 203 -7.65 9.21 30.65
N ALA A 204 -6.63 9.09 31.50
CA ALA A 204 -6.49 9.95 32.66
C ALA A 204 -6.25 11.41 32.27
N ALA A 205 -5.38 11.66 31.29
CA ALA A 205 -5.10 13.01 30.81
C ALA A 205 -6.32 13.64 30.12
N TYR A 206 -7.09 12.89 29.34
CA TYR A 206 -8.29 13.41 28.67
C TYR A 206 -9.48 13.60 29.61
N SER A 207 -9.53 12.87 30.74
CA SER A 207 -10.62 12.97 31.73
C SER A 207 -10.36 14.02 32.82
N ALA A 208 -9.10 14.28 33.17
CA ALA A 208 -8.76 15.17 34.28
C ALA A 208 -9.04 16.66 33.96
N PRO A 209 -9.59 17.45 34.91
CA PRO A 209 -9.71 18.90 34.74
C PRO A 209 -8.35 19.59 34.63
N ILE A 210 -8.30 20.71 33.90
CA ILE A 210 -7.10 21.57 33.80
C ILE A 210 -6.64 21.99 35.21
N GLY A 211 -5.33 21.91 35.45
CA GLY A 211 -4.66 22.25 36.70
C GLY A 211 -4.72 21.16 37.79
N LYS A 212 -5.59 20.13 37.66
CA LYS A 212 -5.68 19.06 38.66
C LYS A 212 -4.67 17.95 38.42
N ILE A 213 -4.20 17.37 39.52
CA ILE A 213 -3.30 16.22 39.53
C ILE A 213 -4.12 14.94 39.73
N THR A 214 -3.97 13.98 38.81
CA THR A 214 -4.63 12.69 38.87
C THR A 214 -4.20 11.90 40.11
N ASP A 215 -4.98 10.90 40.49
CA ASP A 215 -4.46 9.81 41.32
C ASP A 215 -3.39 9.01 40.53
N PRO A 216 -2.55 8.19 41.19
CA PRO A 216 -1.53 7.41 40.49
C PRO A 216 -2.12 6.48 39.43
N VAL A 217 -1.78 6.73 38.17
CA VAL A 217 -2.25 5.97 37.01
C VAL A 217 -1.26 4.85 36.72
N ARG A 218 -1.72 3.59 36.78
CA ARG A 218 -0.88 2.44 36.45
C ARG A 218 -0.78 2.23 34.94
N THR A 219 0.43 2.07 34.44
CA THR A 219 0.73 1.62 33.07
C THR A 219 1.80 0.53 33.10
N GLY A 220 2.21 0.05 31.92
CA GLY A 220 3.32 -0.90 31.81
C GLY A 220 4.68 -0.35 32.25
N ALA A 221 4.85 0.98 32.30
CA ALA A 221 6.08 1.61 32.77
C ALA A 221 6.11 1.80 34.30
N GLY A 222 4.96 1.76 34.97
CA GLY A 222 4.82 2.01 36.41
C GLY A 222 3.65 2.93 36.74
N TYR A 223 3.77 3.72 37.80
CA TYR A 223 2.76 4.70 38.21
C TYR A 223 3.09 6.10 37.70
N HIS A 224 2.05 6.79 37.23
CA HIS A 224 2.13 8.14 36.69
C HIS A 224 1.28 9.09 37.52
N LEU A 225 1.84 10.22 37.95
CA LEU A 225 1.04 11.38 38.34
C LEU A 225 0.95 12.31 37.15
N ILE A 226 -0.25 12.74 36.77
CA ILE A 226 -0.49 13.53 35.57
C ILE A 226 -1.15 14.84 35.99
N LYS A 227 -0.62 15.96 35.51
CA LYS A 227 -1.20 17.31 35.65
C LYS A 227 -1.57 17.81 34.26
N VAL A 228 -2.84 18.08 34.01
CA VAL A 228 -3.28 18.68 32.75
C VAL A 228 -2.99 20.17 32.80
N ASN A 229 -2.17 20.65 31.86
CA ASN A 229 -1.75 22.05 31.79
C ASN A 229 -2.75 22.88 30.99
N ASP A 230 -3.23 22.34 29.86
CA ASP A 230 -4.14 23.04 28.96
C ASP A 230 -4.88 22.09 28.02
N ARG A 231 -5.94 22.60 27.36
CA ARG A 231 -6.67 21.92 26.28
C ARG A 231 -7.01 22.91 25.18
N ARG A 232 -6.89 22.46 23.93
CA ARG A 232 -7.34 23.24 22.76
C ARG A 232 -8.02 22.39 21.71
N SER A 233 -8.77 23.03 20.82
CA SER A 233 -9.29 22.36 19.62
C SER A 233 -8.12 21.88 18.75
N SER A 234 -8.31 20.72 18.12
CA SER A 234 -7.33 20.16 17.21
C SER A 234 -7.06 21.11 16.05
N ARG A 235 -5.77 21.27 15.76
CA ARG A 235 -5.30 22.16 14.69
C ARG A 235 -5.25 21.46 13.33
N GLY A 236 -5.67 20.19 13.27
CA GLY A 236 -5.61 19.36 12.08
C GLY A 236 -4.17 19.05 11.68
N LYS A 237 -3.90 19.03 10.37
CA LYS A 237 -2.57 18.83 9.81
C LYS A 237 -2.16 20.02 8.95
N VAL A 238 -0.86 20.27 8.89
CA VAL A 238 -0.27 21.26 7.98
C VAL A 238 0.85 20.64 7.16
N GLN A 239 1.02 21.14 5.95
CA GLN A 239 2.21 20.94 5.14
C GLN A 239 2.89 22.29 4.97
N VAL A 240 4.18 22.37 5.23
CA VAL A 240 4.96 23.60 5.12
C VAL A 240 6.22 23.37 4.29
N ALA A 241 6.75 24.44 3.73
CA ALA A 241 8.12 24.51 3.27
C ALA A 241 8.94 25.31 4.28
N HIS A 242 10.24 24.99 4.43
CA HIS A 242 11.13 25.74 5.32
C HIS A 242 12.42 26.23 4.64
N ILE A 243 13.01 27.27 5.21
CA ILE A 243 14.40 27.65 5.02
C ILE A 243 15.06 27.50 6.38
N LEU A 244 16.05 26.62 6.51
CA LEU A 244 16.76 26.37 7.76
C LEU A 244 18.18 26.94 7.65
N VAL A 245 18.59 27.78 8.61
CA VAL A 245 20.00 28.13 8.81
C VAL A 245 20.47 27.46 10.09
N ARG A 246 21.36 26.46 9.95
CA ARG A 246 21.73 25.58 11.07
C ARG A 246 22.62 26.30 12.08
N ILE A 247 22.42 25.98 13.35
CA ILE A 247 23.31 26.40 14.44
C ILE A 247 23.85 25.15 15.13
N SER A 248 25.17 25.00 15.15
CA SER A 248 25.83 23.95 15.95
C SER A 248 25.63 24.21 17.44
N SER A 249 25.47 23.14 18.24
CA SER A 249 25.39 23.23 19.71
C SER A 249 26.59 23.95 20.33
N ASN A 250 27.74 23.92 19.65
CA ASN A 250 29.01 24.52 20.09
C ASN A 250 29.33 25.84 19.38
N ALA A 251 28.36 26.45 18.68
CA ALA A 251 28.57 27.70 17.96
C ALA A 251 28.95 28.84 18.91
N THR A 252 29.98 29.61 18.53
CA THR A 252 30.40 30.82 19.24
C THR A 252 29.32 31.90 19.13
N SER A 253 29.43 32.95 19.95
CA SER A 253 28.53 34.11 19.87
C SER A 253 28.51 34.72 18.47
N GLU A 254 29.65 34.78 17.80
CA GLU A 254 29.81 35.25 16.43
C GLU A 254 29.10 34.32 15.44
N GLY A 255 29.26 32.99 15.59
CA GLY A 255 28.57 32.01 14.76
C GLY A 255 27.04 32.08 14.87
N LYS A 256 26.52 32.31 16.09
CA LYS A 256 25.08 32.52 16.33
C LYS A 256 24.58 33.82 15.70
N ALA A 257 25.36 34.90 15.81
CA ALA A 257 25.05 36.18 15.18
C ALA A 257 25.05 36.09 13.65
N ALA A 258 26.03 35.38 13.07
CA ALA A 258 26.12 35.15 11.62
C ALA A 258 24.93 34.33 11.10
N ALA A 259 24.52 33.28 11.81
CA ALA A 259 23.35 32.48 11.45
C ALA A 259 22.06 33.33 11.48
N LYS A 260 21.91 34.19 12.50
CA LYS A 260 20.78 35.13 12.60
C LYS A 260 20.79 36.13 11.43
N ALA A 261 21.92 36.75 11.14
CA ALA A 261 22.05 37.69 10.02
C ALA A 261 21.74 37.01 8.67
N LYS A 262 22.16 35.75 8.49
CA LYS A 262 21.88 34.97 7.28
C LYS A 262 20.38 34.71 7.10
N ILE A 263 19.66 34.31 8.16
CA ILE A 263 18.20 34.08 8.04
C ILE A 263 17.43 35.39 7.86
N GLU A 264 17.85 36.48 8.50
CA GLU A 264 17.22 37.80 8.35
C GLU A 264 17.40 38.33 6.93
N LYS A 265 18.59 38.13 6.34
CA LYS A 265 18.84 38.41 4.93
C LYS A 265 17.94 37.57 4.03
N ALA A 266 17.84 36.25 4.26
CA ALA A 266 16.93 35.38 3.51
C ALA A 266 15.48 35.89 3.58
N HIS A 267 15.00 36.25 4.77
CA HIS A 267 13.65 36.80 4.96
C HIS A 267 13.42 38.10 4.19
N SER A 268 14.40 39.01 4.16
CA SER A 268 14.29 40.27 3.40
C SER A 268 14.20 40.03 1.88
N LEU A 269 14.90 39.01 1.36
CA LEU A 269 14.89 38.67 -0.06
C LEU A 269 13.56 38.05 -0.50
N LEU A 270 12.81 37.40 0.38
CA LEU A 270 11.49 36.84 0.06
C LEU A 270 10.45 37.90 -0.35
N GLN A 271 10.73 39.18 -0.18
CA GLN A 271 9.90 40.28 -0.70
C GLN A 271 10.14 40.59 -2.19
N GLN A 272 11.26 40.13 -2.74
CA GLN A 272 11.74 40.49 -4.08
C GLN A 272 12.03 39.26 -4.95
N GLU A 273 12.34 38.12 -4.33
CA GLU A 273 12.77 36.88 -4.98
C GLU A 273 11.78 35.74 -4.71
N ALA A 274 11.73 34.77 -5.62
CA ALA A 274 10.90 33.58 -5.45
C ALA A 274 11.39 32.70 -4.30
N TRP A 275 10.45 32.08 -3.57
CA TRP A 275 10.74 31.22 -2.41
C TRP A 275 11.77 30.13 -2.74
N GLU A 276 11.63 29.50 -3.91
CA GLU A 276 12.48 28.39 -4.34
C GLU A 276 13.93 28.82 -4.54
N VAL A 277 14.16 30.04 -5.03
CA VAL A 277 15.49 30.62 -5.20
C VAL A 277 16.12 30.89 -3.84
N VAL A 278 15.40 31.59 -2.96
CA VAL A 278 15.91 31.90 -1.61
C VAL A 278 16.13 30.63 -0.79
N CYS A 279 15.24 29.65 -0.89
CA CYS A 279 15.39 28.36 -0.21
C CYS A 279 16.63 27.61 -0.68
N ARG A 280 16.85 27.49 -2.00
CA ARG A 280 18.03 26.82 -2.57
C ARG A 280 19.33 27.48 -2.11
N ASP A 281 19.36 28.82 -2.10
CA ASP A 281 20.59 29.59 -1.89
C ASP A 281 20.91 29.82 -0.40
N TYR A 282 19.90 29.85 0.48
CA TYR A 282 20.07 30.19 1.90
C TYR A 282 19.79 29.04 2.87
N SER A 283 19.08 27.98 2.46
CA SER A 283 18.79 26.85 3.33
C SER A 283 20.00 25.90 3.44
N ASP A 284 20.33 25.55 4.68
CA ASP A 284 21.33 24.56 5.06
C ASP A 284 20.74 23.15 5.16
N GLU A 285 19.46 22.93 4.81
CA GLU A 285 18.82 21.60 4.75
C GLU A 285 19.04 20.93 3.38
N PRO A 286 20.00 20.00 3.25
CA PRO A 286 20.38 19.44 1.95
C PRO A 286 19.29 18.59 1.32
N THR A 287 18.40 18.00 2.12
CA THR A 287 17.38 17.06 1.62
C THR A 287 16.19 17.76 0.97
N THR A 288 15.92 19.02 1.35
CA THR A 288 14.72 19.74 0.91
C THR A 288 15.02 21.01 0.13
N LYS A 289 16.20 21.63 0.28
CA LYS A 289 16.49 22.95 -0.34
C LYS A 289 16.34 22.99 -1.87
N ASP A 290 16.71 21.92 -2.57
CA ASP A 290 16.61 21.85 -4.04
C ASP A 290 15.19 21.50 -4.51
N ASN A 291 14.30 21.14 -3.57
CA ASN A 291 12.86 20.90 -3.78
C ASN A 291 12.01 21.93 -3.02
N GLY A 292 12.47 23.18 -2.97
CA GLY A 292 11.74 24.31 -2.39
C GLY A 292 11.50 24.19 -0.88
N GLY A 293 12.25 23.36 -0.16
CA GLY A 293 12.17 23.25 1.30
C GLY A 293 10.95 22.49 1.82
N ILE A 294 10.19 21.82 0.95
CA ILE A 294 8.90 21.21 1.29
C ILE A 294 9.09 20.02 2.26
N LEU A 295 8.32 20.02 3.36
CA LEU A 295 8.25 18.93 4.32
C LEU A 295 7.02 18.05 4.09
N HIS A 296 7.03 16.85 4.70
CA HIS A 296 5.83 16.02 4.77
C HIS A 296 4.76 16.69 5.64
N GLU A 297 3.50 16.31 5.43
CA GLU A 297 2.38 16.79 6.26
C GLU A 297 2.52 16.27 7.69
N PHE A 298 2.29 17.14 8.68
CA PHE A 298 2.40 16.78 10.09
C PHE A 298 1.28 17.39 10.95
N GLY A 299 1.01 16.73 12.07
CA GLY A 299 0.09 17.18 13.12
C GLY A 299 0.84 17.53 14.41
N THR A 300 0.10 17.83 15.47
CA THR A 300 0.65 18.12 16.80
C THR A 300 1.52 16.98 17.34
N GLY A 301 2.66 17.32 17.94
CA GLY A 301 3.61 16.39 18.54
C GLY A 301 4.57 15.70 17.56
N ALA A 302 4.56 16.07 16.28
CA ALA A 302 5.42 15.50 15.25
C ALA A 302 6.70 16.33 14.98
N MET A 303 6.66 17.64 15.27
CA MET A 303 7.79 18.56 15.16
C MET A 303 8.12 19.18 16.52
N THR A 304 9.20 19.95 16.59
CA THR A 304 9.58 20.61 17.85
C THR A 304 8.58 21.71 18.20
N PRO A 305 8.29 21.98 19.49
CA PRO A 305 7.24 22.92 19.88
C PRO A 305 7.36 24.31 19.24
N ALA A 306 8.58 24.86 19.17
CA ALA A 306 8.82 26.15 18.54
C ALA A 306 8.47 26.16 17.04
N PHE A 307 8.75 25.07 16.33
CA PHE A 307 8.43 24.92 14.92
C PHE A 307 6.94 24.72 14.68
N GLU A 308 6.29 23.87 15.48
CA GLU A 308 4.85 23.63 15.39
C GLU A 308 4.05 24.91 15.63
N GLU A 309 4.32 25.65 16.71
CA GLU A 309 3.55 26.84 17.05
C GLU A 309 3.60 27.88 15.92
N VAL A 310 4.77 28.07 15.29
CA VAL A 310 4.87 28.97 14.13
C VAL A 310 4.13 28.40 12.92
N ALA A 311 4.33 27.13 12.56
CA ALA A 311 3.67 26.51 11.41
C ALA A 311 2.14 26.54 11.51
N PHE A 312 1.58 26.27 12.70
CA PHE A 312 0.13 26.32 12.94
C PHE A 312 -0.42 27.75 13.12
N SER A 313 0.43 28.75 13.39
CA SER A 313 0.01 30.15 13.45
C SER A 313 -0.31 30.74 12.07
N LEU A 314 0.29 30.21 10.99
CA LEU A 314 0.06 30.63 9.60
C LEU A 314 -1.37 30.26 9.16
N LYS A 315 -2.13 31.19 8.60
CA LYS A 315 -3.58 30.99 8.37
C LYS A 315 -3.93 30.63 6.93
N ARG A 316 -3.25 31.24 5.97
CA ARG A 316 -3.54 31.10 4.53
C ARG A 316 -2.39 30.42 3.83
N VAL A 317 -2.71 29.55 2.87
CA VAL A 317 -1.71 28.94 1.99
C VAL A 317 -0.90 30.06 1.32
N GLY A 318 0.42 29.95 1.39
CA GLY A 318 1.37 30.95 0.94
C GLY A 318 1.85 31.92 2.03
N ASP A 319 1.21 31.99 3.21
CA ASP A 319 1.71 32.81 4.32
C ASP A 319 3.14 32.37 4.71
N ILE A 320 4.00 33.34 5.00
CA ILE A 320 5.41 33.14 5.38
C ILE A 320 5.62 33.68 6.79
N SER A 321 6.32 32.93 7.65
CA SER A 321 6.63 33.35 9.01
C SER A 321 7.80 34.34 9.06
N PRO A 322 7.89 35.18 10.12
CA PRO A 322 9.17 35.80 10.46
C PRO A 322 10.23 34.73 10.84
N PRO A 323 11.53 35.07 10.84
CA PRO A 323 12.57 34.20 11.34
C PRO A 323 12.34 33.82 12.80
N PHE A 324 12.44 32.54 13.12
CA PHE A 324 12.32 32.03 14.49
C PHE A 324 13.36 30.96 14.80
N LEU A 325 13.69 30.79 16.08
CA LEU A 325 14.73 29.87 16.53
C LEU A 325 14.13 28.55 17.00
N SER A 326 14.71 27.43 16.55
CA SER A 326 14.48 26.09 17.10
C SER A 326 15.79 25.51 17.67
N ASN A 327 15.73 24.28 18.17
CA ASN A 327 16.91 23.51 18.58
C ASN A 327 17.86 23.14 17.42
N TYR A 328 17.46 23.31 16.16
CA TYR A 328 18.30 23.03 14.98
C TYR A 328 18.92 24.29 14.36
N GLY A 329 18.45 25.49 14.74
CA GLY A 329 18.87 26.76 14.18
C GLY A 329 17.70 27.67 13.87
N TRP A 330 17.93 28.63 12.98
CA TRP A 330 16.91 29.57 12.56
C TRP A 330 16.08 29.05 11.39
N HIS A 331 14.79 29.36 11.42
CA HIS A 331 13.84 28.92 10.41
C HIS A 331 12.99 30.07 9.89
N ILE A 332 12.61 29.97 8.63
CA ILE A 332 11.44 30.63 8.04
C ILE A 332 10.56 29.51 7.50
N VAL A 333 9.26 29.56 7.74
CA VAL A 333 8.30 28.58 7.20
C VAL A 333 7.25 29.23 6.33
N LYS A 334 6.87 28.54 5.25
CA LYS A 334 5.79 28.92 4.33
C LYS A 334 4.70 27.86 4.39
N LEU A 335 3.44 28.26 4.57
CA LEU A 335 2.32 27.34 4.58
C LEU A 335 2.03 26.85 3.16
N ILE A 336 2.10 25.54 2.92
CA ILE A 336 1.79 24.92 1.62
C ILE A 336 0.37 24.37 1.60
N ASN A 337 -0.04 23.72 2.69
CA ASN A 337 -1.38 23.16 2.80
C ASN A 337 -1.82 23.09 4.27
N ARG A 338 -3.13 23.11 4.50
CA ARG A 338 -3.74 22.90 5.81
C ARG A 338 -4.98 22.04 5.62
N LYS A 339 -5.10 20.99 6.43
CA LYS A 339 -6.26 20.09 6.42
C LYS A 339 -6.88 20.02 7.81
N PRO A 340 -8.22 20.20 7.93
CA PRO A 340 -8.91 19.87 9.17
C PRO A 340 -8.90 18.35 9.41
N ILE A 341 -9.39 17.92 10.56
CA ILE A 341 -9.65 16.49 10.80
C ILE A 341 -10.70 16.02 9.78
N GLU A 342 -10.42 14.89 9.15
CA GLU A 342 -11.33 14.21 8.26
C GLU A 342 -12.60 13.73 9.02
N SER A 343 -13.66 13.39 8.27
CA SER A 343 -14.91 12.93 8.87
C SER A 343 -14.74 11.58 9.60
N PHE A 344 -15.68 11.27 10.52
CA PHE A 344 -15.69 9.97 11.18
C PHE A 344 -15.72 8.82 10.17
N THR A 345 -16.55 8.95 9.12
CA THR A 345 -16.69 7.95 8.06
C THR A 345 -15.35 7.66 7.35
N GLU A 346 -14.56 8.69 7.09
CA GLU A 346 -13.25 8.55 6.44
C GLU A 346 -12.19 7.96 7.38
N LEU A 347 -12.19 8.34 8.66
CA LEU A 347 -11.18 7.89 9.62
C LEU A 347 -11.50 6.56 10.32
N ALA A 348 -12.77 6.16 10.41
CA ALA A 348 -13.19 4.99 11.17
C ALA A 348 -12.43 3.70 10.81
N PRO A 349 -12.14 3.38 9.52
CA PRO A 349 -11.32 2.22 9.18
C PRO A 349 -9.91 2.27 9.77
N GLN A 350 -9.22 3.41 9.65
CA GLN A 350 -7.87 3.60 10.18
C GLN A 350 -7.86 3.60 11.71
N LEU A 351 -8.86 4.22 12.34
CA LEU A 351 -9.02 4.23 13.78
C LEU A 351 -9.28 2.83 14.32
N ARG A 352 -10.11 2.02 13.65
CA ARG A 352 -10.35 0.62 14.02
C ARG A 352 -9.06 -0.21 14.01
N GLN A 353 -8.22 -0.01 13.00
CA GLN A 353 -6.91 -0.63 12.97
C GLN A 353 -6.03 -0.16 14.14
N LYS A 354 -6.00 1.15 14.43
CA LYS A 354 -5.20 1.68 15.55
C LYS A 354 -5.67 1.18 16.91
N VAL A 355 -6.97 1.20 17.21
CA VAL A 355 -7.49 0.76 18.52
C VAL A 355 -7.32 -0.74 18.76
N THR A 356 -7.26 -1.55 17.69
CA THR A 356 -7.02 -3.01 17.81
C THR A 356 -5.53 -3.35 17.97
N THR A 357 -4.62 -2.43 17.60
CA THR A 357 -3.17 -2.68 17.58
C THR A 357 -2.38 -1.88 18.61
N ASP A 358 -2.93 -0.79 19.16
CA ASP A 358 -2.32 -0.03 20.24
C ASP A 358 -2.62 -0.67 21.62
N SER A 359 -2.32 0.07 22.69
CA SER A 359 -2.60 -0.36 24.07
C SER A 359 -4.09 -0.60 24.40
N ARG A 360 -5.05 -0.13 23.59
CA ARG A 360 -6.48 -0.48 23.73
C ARG A 360 -6.76 -1.89 23.22
N GLY A 361 -5.95 -2.40 22.30
CA GLY A 361 -5.99 -3.78 21.84
C GLY A 361 -5.86 -4.78 22.99
N GLU A 362 -5.12 -4.41 24.04
CA GLU A 362 -5.02 -5.18 25.28
C GLU A 362 -6.38 -5.32 25.98
N LEU A 363 -7.18 -4.24 26.05
CA LEU A 363 -8.51 -4.28 26.64
C LEU A 363 -9.47 -5.13 25.81
N ILE A 364 -9.42 -5.01 24.49
CA ILE A 364 -10.22 -5.83 23.57
C ILE A 364 -9.89 -7.31 23.77
N ARG A 365 -8.59 -7.63 23.92
CA ARG A 365 -8.14 -9.00 24.17
C ARG A 365 -8.57 -9.49 25.55
N GLU A 366 -8.41 -8.69 26.61
CA GLU A 366 -8.84 -9.07 27.96
C GLU A 366 -10.36 -9.29 28.03
N ALA A 367 -11.16 -8.46 27.34
CA ALA A 367 -12.59 -8.66 27.22
C ALA A 367 -12.93 -9.98 26.52
N LEU A 368 -12.24 -10.29 25.41
CA LEU A 368 -12.37 -11.58 24.73
C LEU A 368 -12.00 -12.75 25.65
N ILE A 369 -10.83 -12.70 26.28
CA ILE A 369 -10.37 -13.76 27.18
C ILE A 369 -11.33 -13.96 28.35
N THR A 370 -11.86 -12.88 28.92
CA THR A 370 -12.87 -12.95 29.98
C THR A 370 -14.13 -13.67 29.51
N LYS A 371 -14.61 -13.32 28.31
CA LYS A 371 -15.75 -14.01 27.68
C LYS A 371 -15.46 -15.49 27.45
N LEU A 372 -14.30 -15.82 26.88
CA LEU A 372 -13.93 -17.21 26.59
C LEU A 372 -13.77 -18.04 27.87
N ARG A 373 -13.11 -17.52 28.90
CA ARG A 373 -12.98 -18.20 30.19
C ARG A 373 -14.33 -18.47 30.85
N ALA A 374 -15.31 -17.58 30.66
CA ALA A 374 -16.66 -17.78 31.19
C ALA A 374 -17.47 -18.80 30.38
N SER A 375 -17.28 -18.85 29.05
CA SER A 375 -18.04 -19.75 28.18
C SER A 375 -17.42 -21.12 27.98
N SER A 376 -16.10 -21.25 28.16
CA SER A 376 -15.34 -22.47 27.85
C SER A 376 -15.13 -23.35 29.08
N LYS A 377 -15.17 -24.67 28.88
CA LYS A 377 -14.82 -25.65 29.92
C LYS A 377 -13.31 -25.76 30.04
N MET A 378 -12.72 -25.11 31.05
CA MET A 378 -11.27 -25.13 31.28
C MET A 378 -10.92 -25.75 32.63
N THR A 379 -9.97 -26.69 32.64
CA THR A 379 -9.46 -27.34 33.85
C THR A 379 -7.93 -27.25 33.91
N GLU A 380 -7.40 -26.56 34.92
CA GLU A 380 -5.96 -26.51 35.21
C GLU A 380 -5.57 -27.65 36.17
N ILE A 381 -4.49 -28.37 35.86
CA ILE A 381 -4.00 -29.46 36.71
C ILE A 381 -2.97 -28.90 37.69
N ALA A 382 -3.44 -28.40 38.84
CA ALA A 382 -2.61 -27.63 39.78
C ALA A 382 -1.29 -28.31 40.21
N PRO A 383 -1.22 -29.62 40.52
CA PRO A 383 0.04 -30.26 40.86
C PRO A 383 1.06 -30.26 39.71
N ILE A 384 0.59 -30.48 38.47
CA ILE A 384 1.44 -30.47 37.28
C ILE A 384 1.90 -29.05 36.97
N LYS A 385 1.02 -28.04 37.13
CA LYS A 385 1.39 -26.63 37.02
C LYS A 385 2.48 -26.26 38.00
N ALA A 386 2.33 -26.59 39.28
CA ALA A 386 3.35 -26.31 40.30
C ALA A 386 4.70 -26.97 39.96
N ALA A 387 4.69 -28.24 39.55
CA ALA A 387 5.90 -28.96 39.15
C ALA A 387 6.57 -28.35 37.90
N ALA A 388 5.77 -27.88 36.93
CA ALA A 388 6.26 -27.20 35.73
C ALA A 388 6.87 -25.83 36.05
N MET A 389 6.20 -25.01 36.87
CA MET A 389 6.72 -23.68 37.26
C MET A 389 8.03 -23.77 38.05
N ALA A 390 8.21 -24.84 38.84
CA ALA A 390 9.45 -25.06 39.60
C ALA A 390 10.70 -25.32 38.71
N GLN A 391 10.53 -25.62 37.42
CA GLN A 391 11.64 -25.76 36.46
C GLN A 391 12.08 -24.43 35.84
N LEU A 392 11.31 -23.35 36.05
CA LEU A 392 11.67 -22.02 35.56
C LEU A 392 12.63 -21.37 36.56
N ASP A 393 13.78 -20.92 36.07
CA ASP A 393 14.83 -20.32 36.90
C ASP A 393 15.16 -18.88 36.48
N THR A 394 16.12 -18.26 37.18
CA THR A 394 16.50 -16.85 36.96
C THR A 394 17.11 -16.57 35.58
N SER A 395 17.49 -17.58 34.79
CA SER A 395 17.88 -17.39 33.40
C SER A 395 16.71 -16.91 32.52
N LEU A 396 15.46 -17.16 32.93
CA LEU A 396 14.26 -16.66 32.26
C LEU A 396 14.18 -15.13 32.28
N LEU A 397 14.59 -14.51 33.40
CA LEU A 397 14.65 -13.05 33.54
C LEU A 397 15.59 -12.40 32.52
N ARG A 398 16.59 -13.16 32.04
CA ARG A 398 17.58 -12.74 31.04
C ARG A 398 17.21 -13.17 29.61
N GLY A 399 16.07 -13.83 29.41
CA GLY A 399 15.67 -14.40 28.12
C GLY A 399 16.60 -15.52 27.64
N LYS A 400 17.24 -16.26 28.55
CA LYS A 400 18.21 -17.33 28.24
C LYS A 400 17.85 -18.69 28.82
N TRP A 401 16.63 -18.85 29.32
CA TRP A 401 16.13 -20.10 29.87
C TRP A 401 16.07 -21.20 28.81
N LYS A 402 16.43 -22.41 29.23
CA LYS A 402 16.40 -23.61 28.39
C LYS A 402 15.88 -24.77 29.20
N PHE A 403 15.21 -25.71 28.55
CA PHE A 403 14.84 -26.99 29.14
C PHE A 403 15.53 -28.13 28.40
N LYS A 404 15.72 -29.26 29.09
CA LYS A 404 16.26 -30.48 28.50
C LYS A 404 15.12 -31.33 27.96
N THR A 405 15.34 -31.98 26.82
CA THR A 405 14.43 -32.97 26.24
C THR A 405 15.13 -34.34 26.22
N PRO A 406 14.50 -35.42 26.69
CA PRO A 406 13.17 -35.48 27.33
C PRO A 406 13.09 -34.74 28.69
N LEU A 407 11.88 -34.35 29.09
CA LEU A 407 11.62 -33.79 30.42
C LEU A 407 11.68 -34.87 31.50
N ASN A 408 11.61 -34.48 32.78
CA ASN A 408 11.42 -35.46 33.84
C ASN A 408 10.09 -36.19 33.66
N ALA A 409 10.07 -37.51 33.81
CA ALA A 409 8.89 -38.37 33.71
C ALA A 409 7.67 -37.90 34.55
N SER A 410 7.91 -37.15 35.64
CA SER A 410 6.84 -36.57 36.46
C SER A 410 6.03 -35.47 35.76
N ILE A 411 6.60 -34.82 34.76
CA ILE A 411 5.99 -33.69 34.03
C ILE A 411 5.93 -33.90 32.51
N GLU A 412 6.72 -34.83 31.97
CA GLU A 412 6.78 -35.06 30.53
C GLU A 412 5.44 -35.47 29.94
N ASN A 413 5.00 -34.73 28.92
CA ASN A 413 3.72 -34.89 28.23
C ASN A 413 2.50 -34.91 29.15
N LYS A 414 2.63 -34.54 30.42
CA LYS A 414 1.52 -34.45 31.36
C LYS A 414 0.65 -33.25 30.99
N THR A 415 -0.65 -33.45 31.02
CA THR A 415 -1.64 -32.38 30.81
C THR A 415 -1.47 -31.32 31.88
N LEU A 416 -1.17 -30.10 31.43
CA LEU A 416 -1.03 -28.93 32.26
C LEU A 416 -2.36 -28.20 32.39
N VAL A 417 -3.07 -28.04 31.27
CA VAL A 417 -4.40 -27.45 31.18
C VAL A 417 -5.20 -28.19 30.12
N GLN A 418 -6.49 -28.36 30.35
CA GLN A 418 -7.45 -28.87 29.37
C GLN A 418 -8.45 -27.77 29.05
N ILE A 419 -8.69 -27.52 27.77
CA ILE A 419 -9.69 -26.57 27.27
C ILE A 419 -10.65 -27.34 26.37
N GLU A 420 -11.92 -27.35 26.73
CA GLU A 420 -12.93 -28.24 26.16
C GLU A 420 -12.44 -29.70 26.21
N ASN A 421 -12.26 -30.33 25.05
CA ASN A 421 -11.76 -31.69 24.90
C ASN A 421 -10.30 -31.76 24.44
N GLN A 422 -9.57 -30.63 24.47
CA GLN A 422 -8.19 -30.53 23.99
C GLN A 422 -7.21 -30.40 25.18
N PRO A 423 -6.35 -31.40 25.42
CA PRO A 423 -5.32 -31.33 26.45
C PRO A 423 -4.07 -30.60 25.94
N TYR A 424 -3.53 -29.70 26.75
CA TYR A 424 -2.25 -29.03 26.52
C TYR A 424 -1.23 -29.43 27.57
N SER A 425 -0.09 -29.95 27.14
CA SER A 425 0.93 -30.53 28.02
C SER A 425 1.99 -29.53 28.50
N VAL A 426 2.80 -29.95 29.47
CA VAL A 426 3.98 -29.19 29.93
C VAL A 426 4.97 -28.90 28.80
N ASN A 427 5.20 -29.85 27.89
CA ASN A 427 6.09 -29.66 26.73
C ASN A 427 5.65 -28.48 25.87
N HIS A 428 4.35 -28.39 25.54
CA HIS A 428 3.81 -27.26 24.78
C HIS A 428 4.03 -25.93 25.50
N PHE A 429 3.86 -25.89 26.82
CA PHE A 429 4.11 -24.68 27.61
C PHE A 429 5.60 -24.30 27.63
N PHE A 430 6.50 -25.27 27.79
CA PHE A 430 7.94 -25.02 27.82
C PHE A 430 8.47 -24.55 26.46
N GLU A 431 8.01 -25.16 25.36
CA GLU A 431 8.27 -24.67 24.01
C GLU A 431 7.73 -23.25 23.80
N TYR A 432 6.52 -22.97 24.31
CA TYR A 432 5.94 -21.63 24.27
C TYR A 432 6.84 -20.60 24.97
N VAL A 433 7.28 -20.88 26.20
CA VAL A 433 8.18 -20.00 26.98
C VAL A 433 9.52 -19.85 26.27
N TYR A 434 10.13 -20.96 25.86
CA TYR A 434 11.45 -20.97 25.23
C TYR A 434 11.50 -20.10 23.97
N ASN A 435 10.47 -20.20 23.13
CA ASN A 435 10.39 -19.47 21.86
C ASN A 435 10.01 -17.98 22.01
N ARG A 436 9.51 -17.55 23.18
CA ARG A 436 8.97 -16.19 23.39
C ARG A 436 9.64 -15.40 24.49
N GLN A 437 10.54 -16.02 25.26
CA GLN A 437 11.24 -15.33 26.33
C GLN A 437 12.03 -14.12 25.84
N GLN A 438 12.03 -13.06 26.64
CA GLN A 438 12.80 -11.84 26.40
C GLN A 438 13.45 -11.37 27.70
N PRO A 439 14.57 -10.63 27.64
CA PRO A 439 15.13 -9.96 28.81
C PRO A 439 14.08 -9.06 29.48
N THR A 440 14.02 -9.12 30.81
CA THR A 440 13.02 -8.39 31.60
C THR A 440 13.62 -7.19 32.34
N PRO A 441 12.81 -6.16 32.65
CA PRO A 441 13.28 -5.02 33.45
C PRO A 441 13.74 -5.43 34.85
N ALA A 442 14.60 -4.61 35.45
CA ALA A 442 15.02 -4.77 36.84
C ALA A 442 13.80 -4.74 37.80
N GLY A 443 13.85 -5.54 38.87
CA GLY A 443 12.75 -5.68 39.85
C GLY A 443 11.62 -6.61 39.41
N THR A 444 11.77 -7.33 38.30
CA THR A 444 10.80 -8.35 37.86
C THR A 444 10.85 -9.59 38.76
N SER A 445 9.70 -10.04 39.27
CA SER A 445 9.59 -11.26 40.09
C SER A 445 9.51 -12.51 39.20
N LEU A 446 10.39 -13.49 39.43
CA LEU A 446 10.39 -14.74 38.67
C LEU A 446 9.05 -15.52 38.77
N PRO A 447 8.46 -15.73 39.96
CA PRO A 447 7.15 -16.37 40.08
C PRO A 447 6.03 -15.66 39.30
N LEU A 448 6.01 -14.32 39.32
CA LEU A 448 4.99 -13.56 38.60
C LEU A 448 5.21 -13.61 37.08
N LEU A 449 6.47 -13.55 36.64
CA LEU A 449 6.83 -13.72 35.24
C LEU A 449 6.42 -15.11 34.72
N ALA A 450 6.68 -16.17 35.50
CA ALA A 450 6.26 -17.53 35.19
C ALA A 450 4.73 -17.63 35.04
N GLU A 451 3.99 -17.07 36.00
CA GLU A 451 2.52 -17.05 35.95
C GLU A 451 1.99 -16.21 34.77
N ARG A 452 2.69 -15.11 34.40
CA ARG A 452 2.36 -14.33 33.21
C ARG A 452 2.50 -15.17 31.94
N TYR A 453 3.61 -15.88 31.76
CA TYR A 453 3.78 -16.77 30.61
C TYR A 453 2.71 -17.86 30.58
N PHE A 454 2.40 -18.45 31.73
CA PHE A 454 1.34 -19.45 31.83
C PHE A 454 -0.01 -18.88 31.40
N ARG A 455 -0.39 -17.72 31.93
CA ARG A 455 -1.63 -17.03 31.56
C ARG A 455 -1.67 -16.73 30.07
N GLN A 456 -0.59 -16.21 29.50
CA GLN A 456 -0.51 -15.92 28.06
C GLN A 456 -0.63 -17.18 27.21
N PHE A 457 0.01 -18.28 27.63
CA PHE A 457 -0.12 -19.59 26.99
C PHE A 457 -1.58 -20.07 26.98
N VAL A 458 -2.22 -20.08 28.14
CA VAL A 458 -3.64 -20.46 28.27
C VAL A 458 -4.54 -19.54 27.43
N ASN A 459 -4.32 -18.23 27.49
CA ASN A 459 -5.08 -17.25 26.71
C ASN A 459 -4.94 -17.50 25.20
N GLN A 460 -3.73 -17.77 24.72
CA GLN A 460 -3.51 -18.13 23.32
C GLN A 460 -4.28 -19.41 22.96
N LYS A 461 -4.22 -20.44 23.80
CA LYS A 461 -4.92 -21.71 23.55
C LYS A 461 -6.45 -21.59 23.60
N LEU A 462 -6.98 -20.70 24.44
CA LEU A 462 -8.40 -20.35 24.43
C LEU A 462 -8.82 -19.73 23.09
N VAL A 463 -8.06 -18.75 22.60
CA VAL A 463 -8.35 -18.09 21.32
C VAL A 463 -8.22 -19.07 20.15
N GLU A 464 -7.15 -19.87 20.10
CA GLU A 464 -6.99 -20.91 19.08
C GLU A 464 -8.14 -21.93 19.09
N THR A 465 -8.63 -22.30 20.27
CA THR A 465 -9.77 -23.21 20.42
C THR A 465 -11.07 -22.56 19.93
N GLU A 466 -11.29 -21.28 20.22
CA GLU A 466 -12.43 -20.53 19.69
C GLU A 466 -12.36 -20.42 18.17
N GLU A 467 -11.21 -19.99 17.65
CA GLU A 467 -10.93 -19.89 16.22
C GLU A 467 -11.19 -21.20 15.50
N ALA A 468 -10.75 -22.34 16.07
CA ALA A 468 -10.95 -23.68 15.52
C ALA A 468 -12.44 -24.12 15.47
N ASN A 469 -13.31 -23.47 16.24
CA ASN A 469 -14.74 -23.79 16.32
C ASN A 469 -15.64 -22.78 15.63
N LEU A 470 -15.09 -21.73 15.00
CA LEU A 470 -15.90 -20.69 14.35
C LEU A 470 -16.87 -21.25 13.30
N GLU A 471 -16.46 -22.19 12.44
CA GLU A 471 -17.35 -22.79 11.43
C GLU A 471 -18.48 -23.62 12.03
N LYS A 472 -18.33 -24.07 13.28
CA LYS A 472 -19.41 -24.77 14.00
C LYS A 472 -20.38 -23.79 14.65
N LYS A 473 -19.87 -22.66 15.15
CA LYS A 473 -20.66 -21.64 15.87
C LYS A 473 -21.36 -20.66 14.94
N TYR A 474 -20.74 -20.35 13.81
CA TYR A 474 -21.14 -19.29 12.88
C TYR A 474 -21.30 -19.89 11.48
N PRO A 475 -22.52 -20.28 11.08
CA PRO A 475 -22.81 -20.81 9.74
C PRO A 475 -22.32 -19.91 8.59
N GLU A 476 -22.36 -18.60 8.79
CA GLU A 476 -21.85 -17.58 7.87
C GLU A 476 -20.33 -17.63 7.71
N PHE A 477 -19.58 -17.86 8.80
CA PHE A 477 -18.13 -18.04 8.74
C PHE A 477 -17.77 -19.34 8.02
N ARG A 478 -18.53 -20.41 8.27
CA ARG A 478 -18.39 -21.68 7.53
C ARG A 478 -18.60 -21.49 6.03
N ALA A 479 -19.68 -20.81 5.64
CA ALA A 479 -19.97 -20.53 4.24
C ALA A 479 -18.85 -19.73 3.58
N LEU A 480 -18.34 -18.70 4.26
CA LEU A 480 -17.23 -17.89 3.78
C LEU A 480 -15.93 -18.70 3.61
N MET A 481 -15.59 -19.55 4.58
CA MET A 481 -14.40 -20.41 4.48
C MET A 481 -14.53 -21.45 3.37
N THR A 482 -15.74 -21.98 3.13
CA THR A 482 -16.02 -22.84 1.97
C THR A 482 -15.84 -22.10 0.66
N GLU A 483 -16.33 -20.86 0.56
CA GLU A 483 -16.16 -20.04 -0.64
C GLU A 483 -14.68 -19.77 -0.95
N MET A 484 -13.88 -19.42 0.06
CA MET A 484 -12.43 -19.21 -0.11
C MET A 484 -11.74 -20.51 -0.58
N ARG A 485 -12.05 -21.64 0.06
CA ARG A 485 -11.51 -22.95 -0.33
C ARG A 485 -11.83 -23.30 -1.78
N ASP A 486 -13.09 -23.13 -2.17
CA ASP A 486 -13.55 -23.46 -3.53
C ASP A 486 -12.89 -22.54 -4.56
N GLY A 487 -12.74 -21.24 -4.26
CA GLY A 487 -12.06 -20.29 -5.14
C GLY A 487 -10.59 -20.64 -5.40
N VAL A 488 -9.84 -20.99 -4.35
CA VAL A 488 -8.43 -21.43 -4.47
C VAL A 488 -8.33 -22.71 -5.30
N LEU A 489 -9.13 -23.72 -4.97
CA LEU A 489 -9.12 -25.01 -5.68
C LEU A 489 -9.54 -24.88 -7.13
N TYR A 490 -10.57 -24.07 -7.41
CA TYR A 490 -11.01 -23.75 -8.76
C TYR A 490 -9.86 -23.14 -9.57
N THR A 491 -9.18 -22.15 -9.00
CA THR A 491 -8.08 -21.44 -9.68
C THR A 491 -6.92 -22.38 -9.97
N GLN A 492 -6.48 -23.16 -8.99
CA GLN A 492 -5.42 -24.16 -9.17
C GLN A 492 -5.78 -25.20 -10.24
N ALA A 493 -7.05 -25.63 -10.29
CA ALA A 493 -7.51 -26.61 -11.25
C ALA A 493 -7.59 -26.02 -12.67
N MET A 494 -8.04 -24.77 -12.81
CA MET A 494 -8.03 -24.06 -14.08
C MET A 494 -6.61 -23.83 -14.60
N GLU A 495 -5.69 -23.43 -13.72
CA GLU A 495 -4.29 -23.20 -14.08
C GLU A 495 -3.68 -24.47 -14.70
N ALA A 496 -3.75 -25.59 -13.97
CA ALA A 496 -3.11 -26.84 -14.37
C ALA A 496 -3.74 -27.49 -15.61
N ASN A 497 -5.07 -27.40 -15.79
CA ASN A 497 -5.76 -28.16 -16.83
C ASN A 497 -6.09 -27.33 -18.09
N VAL A 498 -6.12 -26.00 -17.98
CA VAL A 498 -6.63 -25.12 -19.02
C VAL A 498 -5.64 -24.02 -19.35
N LEU A 499 -5.27 -23.17 -18.37
CA LEU A 499 -4.49 -21.96 -18.64
C LEU A 499 -3.06 -22.29 -19.07
N GLU A 500 -2.31 -23.03 -18.25
CA GLU A 500 -0.93 -23.40 -18.55
C GLU A 500 -0.83 -24.22 -19.84
N ARG A 501 -1.73 -25.18 -20.03
CA ARG A 501 -1.80 -25.99 -21.26
C ARG A 501 -2.09 -25.14 -22.48
N SER A 502 -3.02 -24.18 -22.40
CA SER A 502 -3.35 -23.31 -23.53
C SER A 502 -2.16 -22.49 -24.01
N LEU A 503 -1.24 -22.14 -23.11
CA LEU A 503 -0.05 -21.35 -23.40
C LEU A 503 1.12 -22.20 -23.92
N THR A 504 1.31 -23.39 -23.35
CA THR A 504 2.50 -24.23 -23.58
C THR A 504 2.35 -25.27 -24.68
N ASP A 505 1.12 -25.74 -24.96
CA ASP A 505 0.84 -26.77 -25.97
C ASP A 505 0.85 -26.20 -27.40
N SER A 506 2.06 -25.95 -27.92
CA SER A 506 2.26 -25.40 -29.26
C SER A 506 1.72 -26.30 -30.38
N LEU A 507 1.73 -27.62 -30.19
CA LEU A 507 1.20 -28.58 -31.17
C LEU A 507 -0.33 -28.50 -31.21
N GLY A 508 -0.99 -28.52 -30.05
CA GLY A 508 -2.44 -28.37 -29.93
C GLY A 508 -2.93 -27.02 -30.46
N GLN A 509 -2.23 -25.92 -30.15
CA GLN A 509 -2.51 -24.59 -30.73
C GLN A 509 -2.49 -24.65 -32.28
N LYS A 510 -1.45 -25.27 -32.86
CA LYS A 510 -1.31 -25.35 -34.33
C LYS A 510 -2.39 -26.23 -34.96
N GLN A 511 -2.71 -27.37 -34.36
CA GLN A 511 -3.77 -28.26 -34.84
C GLN A 511 -5.15 -27.59 -34.76
N TYR A 512 -5.45 -26.90 -33.65
CA TYR A 512 -6.68 -26.16 -33.49
C TYR A 512 -6.80 -25.05 -34.55
N TRP A 513 -5.72 -24.31 -34.82
CA TRP A 513 -5.69 -23.32 -35.89
C TRP A 513 -5.96 -23.94 -37.26
N GLU A 514 -5.34 -25.06 -37.63
CA GLU A 514 -5.56 -25.71 -38.93
C GLU A 514 -7.03 -26.12 -39.14
N GLN A 515 -7.65 -26.69 -38.11
CA GLN A 515 -9.06 -27.10 -38.14
C GLN A 515 -10.02 -25.90 -38.21
N ASN A 516 -9.65 -24.77 -37.62
CA ASN A 516 -10.49 -23.58 -37.49
C ASN A 516 -10.01 -22.40 -38.33
N LYS A 517 -9.11 -22.62 -39.31
CA LYS A 517 -8.43 -21.55 -40.06
C LYS A 517 -9.39 -20.57 -40.73
N ALA A 518 -10.58 -21.03 -41.10
CA ALA A 518 -11.62 -20.19 -41.69
C ALA A 518 -12.04 -19.02 -40.80
N ASN A 519 -11.95 -19.17 -39.46
CA ASN A 519 -12.29 -18.14 -38.48
C ASN A 519 -11.19 -17.07 -38.32
N TYR A 520 -9.97 -17.36 -38.79
CA TYR A 520 -8.82 -16.47 -38.65
C TYR A 520 -8.46 -15.84 -39.99
N ARG A 521 -9.22 -14.81 -40.38
CA ARG A 521 -9.00 -14.08 -41.64
C ARG A 521 -8.63 -12.64 -41.38
N TYR A 522 -7.78 -12.10 -42.25
CA TYR A 522 -7.75 -10.67 -42.47
C TYR A 522 -8.78 -10.33 -43.54
N PRO A 523 -9.63 -9.31 -43.31
CA PRO A 523 -10.39 -8.72 -44.40
C PRO A 523 -9.43 -8.03 -45.39
N GLU A 524 -9.97 -7.63 -46.54
CA GLU A 524 -9.26 -6.70 -47.42
C GLU A 524 -8.89 -5.43 -46.64
N ARG A 525 -7.63 -4.99 -46.77
CA ARG A 525 -7.05 -3.95 -45.93
C ARG A 525 -6.07 -3.06 -46.70
N ALA A 526 -6.18 -1.75 -46.51
CA ALA A 526 -5.31 -0.74 -47.10
C ALA A 526 -4.23 -0.35 -46.09
N PHE A 527 -2.96 -0.38 -46.51
CA PHE A 527 -1.85 0.15 -45.72
C PHE A 527 -1.70 1.62 -46.05
N ALA A 528 -2.16 2.48 -45.15
CA ALA A 528 -2.26 3.90 -45.41
C ALA A 528 -1.50 4.73 -44.36
N THR A 529 -1.01 5.89 -44.79
CA THR A 529 -0.65 7.01 -43.92
C THR A 529 -1.69 8.10 -44.10
N LEU A 530 -2.20 8.63 -42.98
CA LEU A 530 -3.22 9.66 -42.91
C LEU A 530 -2.62 10.87 -42.20
N ALA A 531 -2.79 12.06 -42.76
CA ALA A 531 -2.58 13.32 -42.06
C ALA A 531 -3.91 14.07 -42.04
N VAL A 532 -4.46 14.33 -40.86
CA VAL A 532 -5.81 14.92 -40.67
C VAL A 532 -5.66 16.28 -39.99
N SER A 533 -6.20 17.34 -40.59
CA SER A 533 -6.25 18.67 -39.98
C SER A 533 -7.39 19.52 -40.56
N GLU A 534 -7.93 20.46 -39.79
CA GLU A 534 -8.80 21.53 -40.29
C GLU A 534 -8.00 22.68 -40.95
N SER A 535 -6.68 22.74 -40.73
CA SER A 535 -5.79 23.81 -41.21
C SER A 535 -5.08 23.42 -42.50
N ASP A 536 -5.42 24.10 -43.60
CA ASP A 536 -4.76 23.93 -44.91
C ASP A 536 -3.24 24.11 -44.83
N SER A 537 -2.79 25.09 -44.05
CA SER A 537 -1.36 25.33 -43.88
C SER A 537 -0.66 24.21 -43.13
N LEU A 538 -1.29 23.59 -42.13
CA LEU A 538 -0.69 22.47 -41.40
C LEU A 538 -0.67 21.21 -42.26
N LEU A 539 -1.76 20.95 -43.00
CA LEU A 539 -1.84 19.79 -43.87
C LEU A 539 -0.79 19.84 -44.99
N LYS A 540 -0.59 21.01 -45.62
CA LYS A 540 0.46 21.23 -46.61
C LYS A 540 1.86 20.98 -46.02
N ARG A 541 2.15 21.53 -44.83
CA ARG A 541 3.43 21.33 -44.14
C ARG A 541 3.68 19.86 -43.77
N ALA A 542 2.64 19.14 -43.36
CA ALA A 542 2.73 17.72 -43.08
C ALA A 542 3.04 16.92 -44.35
N HIS A 543 2.36 17.22 -45.45
CA HIS A 543 2.62 16.59 -46.75
C HIS A 543 4.08 16.80 -47.20
N GLU A 544 4.55 18.04 -47.19
CA GLU A 544 5.93 18.39 -47.55
C GLU A 544 6.95 17.69 -46.63
N ALA A 545 6.70 17.69 -45.31
CA ALA A 545 7.60 17.05 -44.36
C ALA A 545 7.62 15.52 -44.51
N LEU A 546 6.47 14.90 -44.81
CA LEU A 546 6.36 13.45 -45.00
C LEU A 546 7.09 12.96 -46.25
N ALA A 547 7.32 13.83 -47.24
CA ALA A 547 8.06 13.52 -48.46
C ALA A 547 9.58 13.41 -48.25
N SER A 548 10.14 14.00 -47.19
CA SER A 548 11.58 14.03 -46.92
C SER A 548 11.95 13.32 -45.62
N LYS A 549 12.29 12.03 -45.70
CA LYS A 549 12.78 11.23 -44.56
C LYS A 549 14.32 11.28 -44.49
N PRO A 550 14.94 11.43 -43.30
CA PRO A 550 14.34 11.60 -41.97
C PRO A 550 13.74 13.00 -41.77
N TYR A 551 12.73 13.10 -40.90
CA TYR A 551 11.94 14.32 -40.69
C TYR A 551 12.68 15.34 -39.82
N GLN A 552 12.93 16.54 -40.34
CA GLN A 552 13.61 17.59 -39.59
C GLN A 552 12.77 18.07 -38.40
N LEU A 553 13.34 18.07 -37.20
CA LEU A 553 12.68 18.55 -35.99
C LEU A 553 12.95 20.04 -35.78
N ARG A 554 12.07 20.73 -35.02
CA ARG A 554 12.37 22.12 -34.60
C ARG A 554 13.50 22.21 -33.57
N ARG A 555 13.76 21.12 -32.85
CA ARG A 555 14.81 21.03 -31.83
C ARG A 555 16.18 21.22 -32.48
N LYS A 556 17.00 22.06 -31.87
CA LYS A 556 18.43 22.24 -32.20
C LYS A 556 19.26 22.04 -30.94
N GLY A 557 20.48 21.53 -31.11
CA GLY A 557 21.46 21.50 -30.02
C GLY A 557 22.14 22.85 -29.87
N THR A 558 22.82 23.05 -28.75
CA THR A 558 23.58 24.26 -28.46
C THR A 558 24.76 24.39 -29.42
N ASP A 559 24.90 25.54 -30.07
CA ASP A 559 26.05 25.84 -30.93
C ASP A 559 27.35 25.82 -30.10
N LEU A 560 28.39 25.15 -30.62
CA LEU A 560 29.75 25.22 -30.07
C LEU A 560 30.47 26.38 -30.73
N LEU A 561 30.83 27.42 -29.98
CA LEU A 561 31.51 28.60 -30.52
C LEU A 561 33.01 28.53 -30.24
N PHE A 562 33.82 28.72 -31.28
CA PHE A 562 35.26 28.58 -31.19
C PHE A 562 35.98 29.95 -31.23
N PRO A 563 37.08 30.11 -30.48
CA PRO A 563 38.04 31.17 -30.72
C PRO A 563 38.65 31.07 -32.12
N SER A 564 39.22 32.18 -32.60
CA SER A 564 39.88 32.23 -33.91
C SER A 564 40.96 31.15 -34.04
N LYS A 565 40.92 30.41 -35.15
CA LYS A 565 41.82 29.31 -35.54
C LYS A 565 41.88 28.13 -34.55
N SER A 566 41.00 28.10 -33.54
CA SER A 566 40.97 27.02 -32.54
C SER A 566 40.02 25.90 -32.94
N THR A 567 40.45 24.66 -32.70
CA THR A 567 39.68 23.42 -32.93
C THR A 567 39.44 22.64 -31.64
N VAL A 568 39.94 23.15 -30.50
CA VAL A 568 39.96 22.46 -29.21
C VAL A 568 38.59 22.55 -28.53
N LEU A 569 38.09 21.41 -28.03
CA LEU A 569 36.84 21.35 -27.26
C LEU A 569 37.07 21.81 -25.81
N SER A 570 36.40 22.89 -25.41
CA SER A 570 36.36 23.38 -24.02
C SER A 570 35.48 22.49 -23.13
N VAL A 571 35.52 22.71 -21.81
CA VAL A 571 34.62 22.02 -20.85
C VAL A 571 33.15 22.23 -21.23
N LYS A 572 32.75 23.49 -21.51
CA LYS A 572 31.39 23.83 -21.96
C LYS A 572 31.01 23.13 -23.27
N HIS A 573 31.96 22.94 -24.19
CA HIS A 573 31.68 22.18 -25.42
C HIS A 573 31.40 20.72 -25.13
N ARG A 574 32.14 20.10 -24.19
CA ARG A 574 31.93 18.71 -23.80
C ARG A 574 30.58 18.52 -23.10
N GLU A 575 30.16 19.44 -22.25
CA GLU A 575 28.83 19.44 -21.64
C GLU A 575 27.73 19.51 -22.70
N ALA A 576 27.82 20.44 -23.65
CA ALA A 576 26.86 20.56 -24.75
C ALA A 576 26.82 19.30 -25.64
N LEU A 577 27.98 18.70 -25.94
CA LEU A 577 28.07 17.45 -26.70
C LEU A 577 27.49 16.25 -25.92
N PHE A 578 27.66 16.23 -24.59
CA PHE A 578 27.05 15.20 -23.74
C PHE A 578 25.52 15.30 -23.75
N GLU A 579 24.95 16.50 -23.70
CA GLU A 579 23.50 16.71 -23.87
C GLU A 579 22.97 16.26 -25.24
N VAL A 580 23.75 16.49 -26.30
CA VAL A 580 23.42 16.00 -27.64
C VAL A 580 23.43 14.46 -27.65
N ALA A 581 24.43 13.83 -27.04
CA ALA A 581 24.54 12.38 -26.93
C ALA A 581 23.37 11.79 -26.12
N LEU A 582 23.07 12.34 -24.94
CA LEU A 582 21.93 11.92 -24.10
C LEU A 582 20.60 12.02 -24.86
N THR A 583 20.41 13.11 -25.61
CA THR A 583 19.19 13.28 -26.42
C THR A 583 19.04 12.17 -27.45
N LEU A 584 20.12 11.75 -28.10
CA LEU A 584 20.09 10.66 -29.08
C LEU A 584 19.90 9.30 -28.39
N LEU A 585 20.59 9.04 -27.28
CA LEU A 585 20.48 7.78 -26.54
C LEU A 585 19.07 7.56 -25.99
N ASN A 586 18.40 8.61 -25.52
CA ASN A 586 17.04 8.54 -24.99
C ASN A 586 15.95 8.49 -26.07
N ASN A 587 16.29 8.70 -27.35
CA ASN A 587 15.32 8.73 -28.44
C ASN A 587 15.84 7.90 -29.61
N GLU A 588 15.47 6.62 -29.67
CA GLU A 588 15.98 5.66 -30.67
C GLU A 588 15.78 6.12 -32.13
N ASN A 589 14.67 6.81 -32.42
CA ASN A 589 14.33 7.27 -33.77
C ASN A 589 15.08 8.53 -34.23
N TYR A 590 15.88 9.17 -33.36
CA TYR A 590 16.50 10.45 -33.67
C TYR A 590 17.82 10.27 -34.44
N SER A 591 18.13 11.21 -35.32
CA SER A 591 19.47 11.43 -35.86
C SER A 591 19.83 12.92 -35.74
N VAL A 592 21.11 13.26 -35.88
CA VAL A 592 21.58 14.65 -35.80
C VAL A 592 22.46 14.99 -36.99
N GLU A 593 22.18 16.12 -37.64
CA GLU A 593 23.13 16.78 -38.53
C GLU A 593 24.08 17.61 -37.69
N VAL A 594 25.38 17.31 -37.81
CA VAL A 594 26.48 18.08 -37.21
C VAL A 594 27.06 18.95 -38.31
N SER A 595 26.91 20.25 -38.16
CA SER A 595 27.29 21.23 -39.18
C SER A 595 28.42 22.12 -38.70
N ALA A 596 29.54 22.18 -39.43
CA ALA A 596 30.63 23.10 -39.12
C ALA A 596 30.66 24.32 -40.05
N TYR A 597 31.13 25.44 -39.49
CA TYR A 597 31.28 26.73 -40.17
C TYR A 597 32.65 27.32 -39.83
N GLY A 598 33.26 27.97 -40.81
CA GLY A 598 34.55 28.66 -40.73
C GLY A 598 34.41 30.16 -40.98
N ASP A 599 35.27 30.93 -40.34
CA ASP A 599 35.36 32.37 -40.59
C ASP A 599 36.23 32.67 -41.83
N ALA A 600 36.06 33.86 -42.43
CA ALA A 600 36.77 34.24 -43.65
C ALA A 600 38.30 34.22 -43.47
N ASP A 601 38.77 34.54 -42.26
CA ASP A 601 40.20 34.63 -41.93
C ASP A 601 40.81 33.29 -41.46
N GLU A 602 40.07 32.18 -41.59
CA GLU A 602 40.51 30.84 -41.20
C GLU A 602 40.77 29.94 -42.42
N PRO A 603 41.79 29.06 -42.36
CA PRO A 603 41.93 27.97 -43.33
C PRO A 603 40.71 27.03 -43.29
N ASP A 604 40.29 26.52 -44.45
CA ASP A 604 39.11 25.64 -44.56
C ASP A 604 39.27 24.35 -43.72
N SER A 605 40.51 23.91 -43.50
CA SER A 605 40.81 22.75 -42.65
C SER A 605 40.38 22.93 -41.18
N VAL A 606 40.18 24.16 -40.71
CA VAL A 606 39.80 24.46 -39.32
C VAL A 606 38.34 24.07 -39.05
N SER A 607 37.40 24.37 -39.95
CA SER A 607 35.98 23.98 -39.77
C SER A 607 35.83 22.46 -39.83
N THR A 608 36.53 21.81 -40.75
CA THR A 608 36.55 20.35 -40.87
C THR A 608 37.09 19.69 -39.59
N MET A 609 38.18 20.24 -39.02
CA MET A 609 38.74 19.70 -37.78
C MET A 609 37.80 19.89 -36.58
N ARG A 610 37.07 21.01 -36.51
CA ARG A 610 36.02 21.21 -35.48
C ARG A 610 34.89 20.19 -35.62
N LEU A 611 34.45 19.93 -36.86
CA LEU A 611 33.45 18.93 -37.18
C LEU A 611 33.88 17.54 -36.67
N HIS A 612 35.06 17.09 -37.09
CA HIS A 612 35.60 15.79 -36.68
C HIS A 612 35.79 15.68 -35.17
N ASN A 613 36.26 16.72 -34.49
CA ASN A 613 36.42 16.71 -33.04
C ASN A 613 35.06 16.59 -32.32
N ALA A 614 34.02 17.29 -32.79
CA ALA A 614 32.68 17.18 -32.24
C ALA A 614 32.09 15.78 -32.46
N ILE A 615 32.23 15.21 -33.67
CA ILE A 615 31.74 13.86 -33.98
C ILE A 615 32.47 12.81 -33.16
N LYS A 616 33.80 12.88 -33.07
CA LYS A 616 34.62 12.00 -32.23
C LYS A 616 34.17 12.04 -30.76
N ALA A 617 33.80 13.20 -30.25
CA ALA A 617 33.27 13.33 -28.91
C ALA A 617 31.88 12.68 -28.76
N LEU A 618 31.00 12.77 -29.75
CA LEU A 618 29.69 12.08 -29.74
C LEU A 618 29.86 10.56 -29.81
N THR A 619 30.74 10.05 -30.67
CA THR A 619 30.99 8.60 -30.80
C THR A 619 31.64 8.03 -29.55
N ASN A 620 32.51 8.79 -28.87
CA ASN A 620 33.06 8.42 -27.57
C ASN A 620 31.99 8.34 -26.48
N ASN A 621 30.86 9.03 -26.65
CA ASN A 621 29.68 8.93 -25.79
C ASN A 621 28.63 7.94 -26.35
N SER A 622 29.09 6.88 -27.03
CA SER A 622 28.28 5.77 -27.52
C SER A 622 27.20 6.13 -28.56
N VAL A 623 27.29 7.28 -29.21
CA VAL A 623 26.42 7.62 -30.35
C VAL A 623 26.93 6.89 -31.60
N SER A 624 26.08 6.07 -32.22
CA SER A 624 26.41 5.40 -33.49
C SER A 624 26.63 6.41 -34.63
N LEU A 625 27.67 6.19 -35.44
CA LEU A 625 27.95 6.99 -36.66
C LEU A 625 26.76 6.98 -37.64
N THR A 626 25.98 5.90 -37.70
CA THR A 626 24.79 5.81 -38.57
C THR A 626 23.68 6.80 -38.18
N ARG A 627 23.79 7.44 -37.02
CA ARG A 627 22.83 8.45 -36.52
C ARG A 627 23.35 9.88 -36.68
N ILE A 628 24.52 10.06 -37.29
CA ILE A 628 25.18 11.35 -37.49
C ILE A 628 25.23 11.67 -38.98
N ILE A 629 24.72 12.84 -39.36
CA ILE A 629 24.82 13.40 -40.71
C ILE A 629 25.89 14.50 -40.66
N GLU A 630 26.98 14.33 -41.40
CA GLU A 630 28.12 15.26 -41.36
C GLU A 630 27.99 16.31 -42.45
N LYS A 631 28.19 17.59 -42.09
CA LYS A 631 28.13 18.68 -43.07
C LYS A 631 29.12 19.80 -42.75
N ASP A 632 30.13 19.97 -43.57
CA ASP A 632 31.00 21.15 -43.47
C ASP A 632 30.52 22.22 -44.45
N TYR A 633 29.98 23.31 -43.92
CA TYR A 633 29.63 24.47 -44.73
C TYR A 633 30.82 25.40 -44.95
N GLY A 634 31.96 25.19 -44.29
CA GLY A 634 33.13 26.07 -44.40
C GLY A 634 32.74 27.54 -44.29
N LYS A 635 33.10 28.33 -45.29
CA LYS A 635 32.80 29.78 -45.38
C LYS A 635 31.44 30.10 -46.03
N PHE A 636 30.67 29.08 -46.42
CA PHE A 636 29.36 29.27 -47.03
C PHE A 636 28.33 29.68 -45.96
N LYS A 637 27.53 30.71 -46.26
CA LYS A 637 26.52 31.33 -45.37
C LYS A 637 27.10 32.05 -44.14
N PRO A 638 27.92 33.09 -44.33
CA PRO A 638 28.38 33.92 -43.22
C PRO A 638 27.21 34.63 -42.55
N VAL A 639 27.28 34.76 -41.22
CA VAL A 639 26.36 35.59 -40.43
C VAL A 639 27.07 36.88 -40.00
N ALA A 640 26.29 37.94 -39.77
CA ALA A 640 26.81 39.28 -39.46
C ALA A 640 27.74 39.34 -38.24
N ASN A 641 27.56 38.41 -37.28
CA ASN A 641 28.46 38.29 -36.15
C ASN A 641 29.61 37.32 -36.48
N ALA A 642 30.80 37.87 -36.73
CA ALA A 642 32.00 37.10 -37.08
C ALA A 642 32.33 35.98 -36.09
N SER A 643 32.08 36.19 -34.78
CA SER A 643 32.33 35.15 -33.76
C SER A 643 31.46 33.91 -33.95
N ARG A 644 30.28 34.04 -34.57
CA ARG A 644 29.39 32.91 -34.88
C ARG A 644 29.74 32.20 -36.16
N ASN A 645 30.58 32.76 -37.03
CA ASN A 645 31.08 32.04 -38.21
C ASN A 645 32.05 30.91 -37.82
N ARG A 646 32.55 30.91 -36.58
CA ARG A 646 33.41 29.86 -36.02
C ARG A 646 32.62 28.93 -35.13
N ARG A 647 31.79 28.06 -35.71
CA ARG A 647 30.87 27.22 -34.91
C ARG A 647 30.67 25.80 -35.42
N VAL A 648 30.22 24.93 -34.51
CA VAL A 648 29.57 23.66 -34.83
C VAL A 648 28.13 23.69 -34.32
N SER A 649 27.17 23.38 -35.18
CA SER A 649 25.73 23.40 -34.90
C SER A 649 25.12 22.00 -35.01
N PHE A 650 24.01 21.77 -34.31
CA PHE A 650 23.31 20.49 -34.27
C PHE A 650 21.84 20.63 -34.64
N GLN A 651 21.39 19.92 -35.67
CA GLN A 651 20.00 19.88 -36.11
C GLN A 651 19.47 18.45 -35.99
N TYR A 652 18.40 18.24 -35.22
CA TYR A 652 17.83 16.91 -35.03
C TYR A 652 16.85 16.55 -36.15
N PHE A 653 16.79 15.25 -36.45
CA PHE A 653 15.82 14.61 -37.34
C PHE A 653 15.21 13.39 -36.64
N SER A 654 14.04 12.93 -37.08
CA SER A 654 13.43 11.69 -36.60
C SER A 654 12.93 10.83 -37.76
N THR A 655 12.99 9.50 -37.61
CA THR A 655 12.34 8.55 -38.52
C THR A 655 10.88 8.28 -38.17
N SER A 656 10.38 8.81 -37.04
CA SER A 656 9.03 8.60 -36.52
C SER A 656 8.06 9.71 -36.93
N LYS A 657 6.93 9.30 -37.55
CA LYS A 657 5.83 10.20 -37.92
C LYS A 657 5.14 10.83 -36.69
N LYS A 658 5.18 10.15 -35.53
CA LYS A 658 4.67 10.69 -34.25
C LYS A 658 5.50 11.88 -33.75
N ASP A 659 6.80 11.87 -33.98
CA ASP A 659 7.65 13.03 -33.63
C ASP A 659 7.41 14.20 -34.56
N LEU A 660 7.17 13.93 -35.85
CA LEU A 660 6.75 14.93 -36.82
C LEU A 660 5.39 15.55 -36.43
N GLU A 661 4.39 14.72 -36.06
CA GLU A 661 3.09 15.19 -35.55
C GLU A 661 3.26 16.15 -34.36
N LYS A 662 4.05 15.76 -33.36
CA LYS A 662 4.36 16.63 -32.20
C LYS A 662 5.03 17.93 -32.62
N ALA A 663 5.99 17.87 -33.55
CA ALA A 663 6.71 19.05 -34.03
C ALA A 663 5.79 20.03 -34.77
N LEU A 664 4.84 19.52 -35.56
CA LEU A 664 3.86 20.34 -36.28
C LEU A 664 2.82 20.94 -35.33
N ASN A 665 2.31 20.18 -34.37
CA ASN A 665 1.37 20.68 -33.36
C ASN A 665 1.98 21.76 -32.46
N ALA A 666 3.30 21.69 -32.20
CA ALA A 666 4.01 22.73 -31.46
C ALA A 666 4.05 24.10 -32.18
N LEU A 667 3.66 24.19 -33.45
CA LEU A 667 3.53 25.47 -34.17
C LEU A 667 2.33 26.30 -33.69
N LYS A 668 1.38 25.70 -32.96
CA LYS A 668 0.13 26.35 -32.51
C LYS A 668 -0.69 26.96 -33.66
N LEU A 669 -0.65 26.33 -34.84
CA LEU A 669 -1.41 26.73 -36.06
C LEU A 669 -2.70 25.91 -36.24
N GLY A 670 -3.16 25.24 -35.18
CA GLY A 670 -4.20 24.21 -35.20
C GLY A 670 -3.65 22.85 -34.76
N ASN A 671 -4.46 21.80 -34.94
CA ASN A 671 -4.12 20.43 -34.61
C ASN A 671 -3.98 19.58 -35.88
N ILE A 672 -3.00 18.68 -35.88
CA ILE A 672 -2.81 17.65 -36.90
C ILE A 672 -2.59 16.29 -36.26
N LEU A 673 -3.22 15.26 -36.83
CA LEU A 673 -3.05 13.86 -36.45
C LEU A 673 -2.43 13.09 -37.61
N ILE A 674 -1.31 12.40 -37.37
CA ILE A 674 -0.65 11.54 -38.35
C ILE A 674 -0.78 10.09 -37.90
N THR A 675 -1.54 9.30 -38.65
CA THR A 675 -1.78 7.89 -38.35
C THR A 675 -1.27 7.02 -39.49
N GLU A 676 -0.57 5.93 -39.18
CA GLU A 676 -0.22 4.91 -40.14
C GLU A 676 -0.72 3.55 -39.67
N GLY A 677 -1.15 2.69 -40.59
CA GLY A 677 -1.62 1.36 -40.23
C GLY A 677 -2.25 0.61 -41.39
N ALA A 678 -2.71 -0.60 -41.09
CA ALA A 678 -3.51 -1.41 -41.99
C ALA A 678 -5.00 -1.24 -41.62
N PHE A 679 -5.79 -0.71 -42.54
CA PHE A 679 -7.18 -0.36 -42.33
C PHE A 679 -8.08 -1.27 -43.15
N ALA A 680 -8.94 -2.04 -42.49
CA ALA A 680 -10.02 -2.74 -43.17
C ALA A 680 -11.08 -1.74 -43.63
N LYS A 681 -11.82 -2.08 -44.68
CA LYS A 681 -12.96 -1.26 -45.12
C LYS A 681 -13.99 -1.13 -44.00
N GLY A 682 -14.43 0.10 -43.71
CA GLY A 682 -15.33 0.44 -42.60
C GLY A 682 -14.64 0.67 -41.25
N ALA A 683 -13.33 0.41 -41.13
CA ALA A 683 -12.60 0.56 -39.87
C ALA A 683 -12.12 1.99 -39.60
N ASN A 684 -12.03 2.84 -40.64
CA ASN A 684 -11.59 4.21 -40.50
C ASN A 684 -12.25 5.12 -41.53
N ARG A 685 -13.12 6.02 -41.03
CA ARG A 685 -13.90 6.95 -41.85
C ARG A 685 -13.10 7.74 -42.88
N PHE A 686 -11.83 8.03 -42.62
CA PHE A 686 -10.99 8.84 -43.51
C PHE A 686 -10.42 8.01 -44.66
N VAL A 687 -10.01 6.77 -44.38
CA VAL A 687 -9.60 5.81 -45.41
C VAL A 687 -10.80 5.44 -46.28
N ASP A 688 -11.96 5.25 -45.66
CA ASP A 688 -13.20 4.89 -46.35
C ASP A 688 -13.73 6.01 -47.26
N ALA A 689 -13.39 7.27 -46.98
CA ALA A 689 -13.72 8.41 -47.83
C ALA A 689 -12.80 8.55 -49.05
N ALA A 690 -11.64 7.89 -49.05
CA ALA A 690 -10.71 7.88 -50.19
C ALA A 690 -11.06 6.77 -51.18
N ARG A 691 -10.62 6.93 -52.43
CA ARG A 691 -10.69 5.83 -53.40
C ARG A 691 -9.74 4.73 -52.95
N TRP A 692 -10.21 3.48 -52.97
CA TRP A 692 -9.42 2.32 -52.60
C TRP A 692 -8.44 1.93 -53.72
N GLU A 693 -7.47 2.79 -53.96
CA GLU A 693 -6.42 2.64 -54.97
C GLU A 693 -5.08 3.11 -54.39
N VAL A 694 -3.97 2.52 -54.85
CA VAL A 694 -2.63 2.91 -54.42
C VAL A 694 -2.31 4.32 -54.93
N GLY A 695 -1.86 5.19 -54.04
CA GLY A 695 -1.54 6.58 -54.36
C GLY A 695 -1.94 7.57 -53.28
N GLU A 696 -1.73 8.84 -53.58
CA GLU A 696 -2.04 9.96 -52.70
C GLU A 696 -3.35 10.63 -53.11
N GLN A 697 -4.16 11.01 -52.11
CA GLN A 697 -5.47 11.61 -52.29
C GLN A 697 -5.73 12.64 -51.20
N LEU A 698 -6.42 13.72 -51.55
CA LEU A 698 -6.97 14.66 -50.60
C LEU A 698 -8.48 14.44 -50.50
N VAL A 699 -8.97 14.18 -49.29
CA VAL A 699 -10.38 13.99 -49.01
C VAL A 699 -10.83 14.94 -47.91
N SER A 700 -12.12 15.26 -47.86
CA SER A 700 -12.70 16.10 -46.81
C SER A 700 -13.84 15.34 -46.13
N VAL A 701 -13.77 15.22 -44.80
CA VAL A 701 -14.76 14.51 -43.99
C VAL A 701 -15.13 15.43 -42.83
N ASN A 702 -16.40 15.84 -42.73
CA ASN A 702 -16.93 16.66 -41.62
C ASN A 702 -16.07 17.91 -41.28
N LYS A 703 -15.71 18.69 -42.31
CA LYS A 703 -14.83 19.90 -42.23
C LYS A 703 -13.33 19.63 -41.99
N GLU A 704 -12.94 18.40 -41.66
CA GLU A 704 -11.54 18.01 -41.60
C GLU A 704 -11.02 17.67 -43.00
N LYS A 705 -9.84 18.19 -43.34
CA LYS A 705 -9.13 17.84 -44.57
C LYS A 705 -8.12 16.75 -44.24
N VAL A 706 -8.09 15.73 -45.09
CA VAL A 706 -7.23 14.56 -44.89
C VAL A 706 -6.40 14.33 -46.13
N TRP A 707 -5.09 14.27 -45.93
CA TRP A 707 -4.19 13.67 -46.90
C TRP A 707 -4.07 12.19 -46.59
N VAL A 708 -4.43 11.35 -47.56
CA VAL A 708 -4.41 9.89 -47.48
C VAL A 708 -3.41 9.39 -48.51
N SER A 709 -2.41 8.63 -48.06
CA SER A 709 -1.47 7.93 -48.93
C SER A 709 -1.61 6.43 -48.70
N ILE A 710 -2.19 5.73 -49.67
CA ILE A 710 -2.32 4.28 -49.66
C ILE A 710 -1.09 3.70 -50.35
N ALA A 711 -0.24 3.03 -49.58
CA ALA A 711 1.00 2.42 -50.09
C ALA A 711 0.74 1.09 -50.79
N LYS A 712 -0.21 0.29 -50.27
CA LYS A 712 -0.65 -0.97 -50.86
C LYS A 712 -2.03 -1.36 -50.35
N ILE A 713 -2.72 -2.18 -51.14
CA ILE A 713 -3.96 -2.85 -50.75
C ILE A 713 -3.69 -4.35 -50.72
N GLU A 714 -3.92 -4.97 -49.58
CA GLU A 714 -3.81 -6.42 -49.43
C GLU A 714 -5.22 -7.04 -49.54
N PRO A 715 -5.43 -8.02 -50.44
CA PRO A 715 -6.70 -8.71 -50.54
C PRO A 715 -6.98 -9.54 -49.29
N ALA A 716 -8.25 -9.89 -49.07
CA ALA A 716 -8.65 -10.75 -47.98
C ALA A 716 -7.91 -12.10 -48.04
N ARG A 717 -7.31 -12.51 -46.92
CA ARG A 717 -6.56 -13.76 -46.83
C ARG A 717 -6.65 -14.37 -45.44
N LEU A 718 -6.30 -15.65 -45.35
CA LEU A 718 -6.14 -16.33 -44.07
C LEU A 718 -4.95 -15.72 -43.31
N LYS A 719 -5.12 -15.56 -42.00
CA LYS A 719 -4.01 -15.28 -41.09
C LYS A 719 -3.12 -16.50 -41.02
N THR A 720 -1.81 -16.30 -41.03
CA THR A 720 -0.85 -17.35 -40.66
C THR A 720 -1.03 -17.71 -39.18
N PHE A 721 -0.52 -18.88 -38.76
CA PHE A 721 -0.55 -19.27 -37.36
C PHE A 721 0.05 -18.19 -36.44
N THR A 722 1.20 -17.63 -36.81
CA THR A 722 1.86 -16.57 -36.03
C THR A 722 0.98 -15.33 -35.87
N GLU A 723 0.27 -14.92 -36.94
CA GLU A 723 -0.64 -13.78 -36.92
C GLU A 723 -1.94 -14.05 -36.12
N ALA A 724 -2.35 -15.32 -36.00
CA ALA A 724 -3.56 -15.73 -35.29
C ALA A 724 -3.31 -16.21 -33.85
N ARG A 725 -2.05 -16.43 -33.45
CA ARG A 725 -1.67 -17.18 -32.24
C ARG A 725 -2.38 -16.72 -30.97
N GLY A 726 -2.48 -15.42 -30.72
CA GLY A 726 -3.16 -14.90 -29.52
C GLY A 726 -4.65 -15.24 -29.46
N ALA A 727 -5.37 -15.09 -30.60
CA ALA A 727 -6.78 -15.48 -30.69
C ALA A 727 -6.95 -17.00 -30.59
N VAL A 728 -6.05 -17.75 -31.25
CA VAL A 728 -6.01 -19.21 -31.20
C VAL A 728 -5.83 -19.71 -29.77
N ILE A 729 -4.94 -19.11 -28.96
CA ILE A 729 -4.75 -19.50 -27.55
C ILE A 729 -6.05 -19.35 -26.77
N ASN A 730 -6.75 -18.22 -26.89
CA ASN A 730 -8.01 -17.97 -26.18
C ASN A 730 -9.11 -18.97 -26.60
N ASP A 731 -9.29 -19.21 -27.89
CA ASP A 731 -10.30 -20.16 -28.37
C ASP A 731 -9.93 -21.62 -28.06
N TYR A 732 -8.63 -21.94 -28.11
CA TYR A 732 -8.10 -23.24 -27.69
C TYR A 732 -8.30 -23.46 -26.18
N GLN A 733 -8.11 -22.43 -25.36
CA GLN A 733 -8.40 -22.48 -23.93
C GLN A 733 -9.86 -22.87 -23.66
N LYS A 734 -10.81 -22.25 -24.36
CA LYS A 734 -12.25 -22.61 -24.26
C LYS A 734 -12.49 -24.06 -24.69
N GLN A 735 -11.80 -24.54 -25.73
CA GLN A 735 -11.90 -25.92 -26.17
C GLN A 735 -11.35 -26.89 -25.12
N LEU A 736 -10.19 -26.59 -24.53
CA LEU A 736 -9.60 -27.38 -23.45
C LEU A 736 -10.52 -27.46 -22.24
N GLU A 737 -11.11 -26.33 -21.83
CA GLU A 737 -12.06 -26.30 -20.72
C GLU A 737 -13.31 -27.15 -21.00
N ARG A 738 -13.90 -27.04 -22.20
CA ARG A 738 -15.05 -27.87 -22.60
C ARG A 738 -14.70 -29.35 -22.59
N ASN A 739 -13.55 -29.71 -23.17
CA ASN A 739 -13.07 -31.10 -23.21
C ASN A 739 -12.87 -31.66 -21.79
N TRP A 740 -12.25 -30.86 -20.93
CA TRP A 740 -12.02 -31.24 -19.54
C TRP A 740 -13.34 -31.39 -18.78
N LEU A 741 -14.29 -30.45 -18.93
CA LEU A 741 -15.62 -30.57 -18.31
C LEU A 741 -16.38 -31.83 -18.77
N MET A 742 -16.27 -32.23 -20.04
CA MET A 742 -16.84 -33.49 -20.52
C MET A 742 -16.22 -34.70 -19.81
N GLN A 743 -14.90 -34.73 -19.66
CA GLN A 743 -14.20 -35.78 -18.92
C GLN A 743 -14.61 -35.80 -17.44
N LEU A 744 -14.73 -34.63 -16.81
CA LEU A 744 -15.17 -34.52 -15.41
C LEU A 744 -16.60 -35.04 -15.22
N ARG A 745 -17.52 -34.76 -16.16
CA ARG A 745 -18.90 -35.26 -16.12
C ARG A 745 -19.00 -36.77 -16.35
N GLN A 746 -18.05 -37.36 -17.08
CA GLN A 746 -17.94 -38.81 -17.21
C GLN A 746 -17.37 -39.46 -15.94
N LYS A 747 -16.42 -38.79 -15.29
CA LYS A 747 -15.77 -39.27 -14.06
C LYS A 747 -16.66 -39.12 -12.82
N PHE A 748 -17.41 -38.02 -12.74
CA PHE A 748 -18.25 -37.69 -11.59
C PHE A 748 -19.70 -37.60 -12.04
N ALA A 749 -20.53 -38.54 -11.59
CA ALA A 749 -21.96 -38.55 -11.90
C ALA A 749 -22.64 -37.29 -11.35
N VAL A 750 -23.29 -36.51 -12.22
CA VAL A 750 -24.02 -35.30 -11.86
C VAL A 750 -25.52 -35.58 -11.83
N GLN A 751 -26.17 -35.28 -10.71
CA GLN A 751 -27.62 -35.39 -10.55
C GLN A 751 -28.17 -34.04 -10.08
N ILE A 752 -29.18 -33.53 -10.78
CA ILE A 752 -29.87 -32.28 -10.44
C ILE A 752 -31.28 -32.64 -9.96
N ASN A 753 -31.69 -32.05 -8.84
CA ASN A 753 -33.05 -32.16 -8.36
C ASN A 753 -33.93 -31.12 -9.06
N GLU A 754 -34.63 -31.54 -10.11
CA GLU A 754 -35.50 -30.67 -10.91
C GLU A 754 -36.72 -30.14 -10.12
N GLU A 755 -37.13 -30.82 -9.03
CA GLU A 755 -38.22 -30.34 -8.18
C GLU A 755 -37.78 -29.11 -7.38
N GLU A 756 -36.63 -29.21 -6.71
CA GLU A 756 -36.02 -28.09 -5.98
C GLU A 756 -35.71 -26.90 -6.91
N LEU A 757 -35.19 -27.17 -8.11
CA LEU A 757 -34.93 -26.14 -9.11
C LEU A 757 -36.20 -25.42 -9.55
N ARG A 758 -37.32 -26.14 -9.73
CA ARG A 758 -38.63 -25.53 -10.02
C ARG A 758 -39.16 -24.71 -8.86
N ASN A 759 -38.91 -25.13 -7.63
CA ASN A 759 -39.34 -24.40 -6.43
C ASN A 759 -38.59 -23.07 -6.29
N LEU A 760 -37.29 -23.03 -6.57
CA LEU A 760 -36.51 -21.79 -6.56
C LEU A 760 -36.77 -20.86 -7.74
N ALA A 761 -37.29 -21.39 -8.85
CA ALA A 761 -37.59 -20.61 -10.06
C ALA A 761 -38.98 -19.92 -10.01
N LYS A 762 -39.82 -20.26 -9.03
CA LYS A 762 -41.08 -19.59 -8.71
C LYS A 762 -40.81 -18.42 -7.79
#